data_AF-A0A2H5B7S2-F1
#
_entry.id   AF-A0A2H5B7S2-F1
#
_cell.length_a   1.000
_cell.length_b   1.000
_cell.length_c   1.000
_cell.angle_alpha   90.00
_cell.angle_beta   90.00
_cell.angle_gamma   90.00
#
_symmetry.space_group_name_H-M   'P 1'
#
loop_
_entity.id
_entity.type
_entity.pdbx_description
1 polymer ?
#
loop_
_entity_poly.entity_id
_entity_poly.type
_entity_poly.pdbx_seq_one_letter_code
_entity_poly.pdbx_strand_id
1 'polypeptide(L)'
;MHIPVRRRLTGALATLALAASGLGALSLGTAAPAVALGNGNALTPPMGWNSWNSLGTQVNQQQVKQTIDFMSANGLVQAGYNTVTIDDGWSNRHRDGQTADFAKTSDGAMQLYDNNGNPVSGTDGNGNDTTSGHLTPDPRNFPSQVVNGQTLNGIQYLAWYAHSKGMKFGLYATDTYTTCQGHPGSLGHEATDATDFVNWGIDFVKYDDCPYGPTIYGPDGYAYYPQGQGKELTQSIYARTQAFQRALDAATNAQGKPKVTLSLSAQPAHTGIPYLLNANDPARTDPAILAAGPTPAHQAPGYSPTGVWCGQVANLCRIGGDRNSQLDGVLYNGQLQTALKYPGNVHPGSWNDLDMMFAGWQDINGVWGVTDTYPGNKPFTDDESRTELSILSMMAAPLISGADLRANADAQHSANGYTWSTGITSSALAIMKNPDVIAIDQDSLAKPATLVGTMPNYPASQTAPVILKRTLANGDLAVALVNQDPNNWAMPSATFAQLGLTGSSYSYRDVWTGSTGTVSGTVGGSWIPAHGTTLLRITGAGATSGGGIGGNTGPAQPSIVGDGKYHAISAGGTGGQALEIQGGCYANVGGNSDINAYQSGNAAQQWLFGSNSDGTVTISSNCYTSAQSHTVLAAGGGVGTAYLLNPSANNPWQKWKVAQTSTGALTITNVGNGLTLDVSGPGAGSTGMTNPAGSSAAGQSWTVIS
;
A
#
# COMPACT_ATOMS: atom_id res chain seq x y z
N MET A 1 -66.02 37.26 53.97
CA MET A 1 -65.48 38.25 54.94
C MET A 1 -64.06 38.58 54.51
N HIS A 2 -63.83 39.85 54.15
CA HIS A 2 -62.53 40.55 54.02
C HIS A 2 -61.39 40.00 53.13
N ILE A 3 -61.08 40.80 52.10
CA ILE A 3 -59.83 40.88 51.33
C ILE A 3 -58.80 41.76 52.13
N PRO A 4 -57.58 42.11 51.64
CA PRO A 4 -56.26 41.42 51.52
C PRO A 4 -55.12 42.12 52.31
N VAL A 5 -53.88 41.55 52.35
CA VAL A 5 -52.62 42.36 52.30
C VAL A 5 -51.42 41.62 51.63
N ARG A 6 -51.07 42.09 50.42
CA ARG A 6 -49.76 42.44 49.78
C ARG A 6 -48.46 41.58 49.82
N ARG A 7 -47.96 41.36 48.58
CA ARG A 7 -46.63 41.66 47.96
C ARG A 7 -45.41 40.70 48.08
N ARG A 8 -45.13 40.04 46.93
CA ARG A 8 -43.91 40.02 46.05
C ARG A 8 -42.49 39.65 46.57
N LEU A 9 -41.83 38.83 45.72
CA LEU A 9 -40.38 38.61 45.45
C LEU A 9 -39.65 37.78 46.52
N THR A 10 -38.72 36.83 46.27
CA THR A 10 -37.78 36.52 45.17
C THR A 10 -37.07 35.19 45.52
N GLY A 11 -36.46 34.49 44.55
CA GLY A 11 -35.25 33.69 44.81
C GLY A 11 -35.34 32.19 44.50
N ALA A 12 -34.53 31.75 43.56
CA ALA A 12 -34.44 30.40 43.00
C ALA A 12 -33.52 29.45 43.80
N LEU A 13 -33.53 28.17 43.35
CA LEU A 13 -32.62 27.04 43.60
C LEU A 13 -33.04 26.04 44.70
N ALA A 14 -33.50 24.85 44.26
CA ALA A 14 -32.90 23.56 44.65
C ALA A 14 -33.58 22.36 43.93
N THR A 15 -32.79 21.67 43.12
CA THR A 15 -32.68 20.19 42.99
C THR A 15 -33.93 19.36 42.62
N LEU A 16 -34.05 19.03 41.32
CA LEU A 16 -34.65 17.77 40.88
C LEU A 16 -33.58 16.68 40.81
N ALA A 17 -33.73 15.65 41.63
CA ALA A 17 -33.16 14.34 41.41
C ALA A 17 -34.21 13.44 40.73
N LEU A 18 -33.73 12.39 40.06
CA LEU A 18 -34.43 11.26 39.43
C LEU A 18 -34.93 11.44 37.98
N ALA A 19 -34.02 11.14 37.03
CA ALA A 19 -34.33 10.31 35.85
C ALA A 19 -33.01 9.93 35.13
N ALA A 20 -32.30 8.91 35.62
CA ALA A 20 -31.15 8.34 34.91
C ALA A 20 -31.03 6.84 35.21
N SER A 21 -31.86 6.05 34.54
CA SER A 21 -31.68 4.59 34.46
C SER A 21 -32.38 4.10 33.20
N GLY A 22 -31.62 4.00 32.09
CA GLY A 22 -32.16 3.50 30.83
C GLY A 22 -31.38 3.88 29.58
N LEU A 23 -30.06 4.04 29.65
CA LEU A 23 -29.19 4.07 28.46
C LEU A 23 -28.07 3.09 28.73
N GLY A 24 -28.23 1.85 28.27
CA GLY A 24 -27.14 0.90 28.19
C GLY A 24 -26.06 1.51 27.31
N ALA A 25 -24.91 1.81 27.91
CA ALA A 25 -23.73 2.23 27.17
C ALA A 25 -23.31 1.08 26.26
N LEU A 26 -23.59 1.21 24.96
CA LEU A 26 -22.86 0.49 23.93
C LEU A 26 -21.38 0.84 24.12
N SER A 27 -20.61 -0.07 24.72
CA SER A 27 -19.17 0.02 24.70
C SER A 27 -18.74 -0.08 23.23
N LEU A 28 -18.34 1.05 22.65
CA LEU A 28 -17.61 1.09 21.39
C LEU A 28 -16.34 0.27 21.60
N GLY A 29 -16.35 -0.99 21.15
CA GLY A 29 -15.13 -1.78 21.06
C GLY A 29 -14.15 -1.03 20.18
N THR A 30 -12.93 -0.83 20.67
CA THR A 30 -11.84 -0.32 19.85
C THR A 30 -11.64 -1.27 18.68
N ALA A 31 -11.80 -0.78 17.44
CA ALA A 31 -11.51 -1.56 16.25
C ALA A 31 -10.10 -2.17 16.36
N ALA A 32 -9.96 -3.46 16.06
CA ALA A 32 -8.65 -4.09 15.98
C ALA A 32 -7.80 -3.35 14.93
N PRO A 33 -6.48 -3.15 15.16
CA PRO A 33 -5.62 -2.58 14.13
C PRO A 33 -5.72 -3.46 12.88
N ALA A 34 -5.95 -2.83 11.73
CA ALA A 34 -6.09 -3.55 10.50
C ALA A 34 -4.80 -4.32 10.16
N VAL A 35 -4.95 -5.60 9.85
CA VAL A 35 -3.84 -6.49 9.51
C VAL A 35 -3.51 -6.29 8.03
N ALA A 36 -2.25 -6.03 7.70
CA ALA A 36 -1.79 -5.95 6.31
C ALA A 36 -1.99 -7.29 5.58
N LEU A 37 -2.12 -7.26 4.24
CA LEU A 37 -2.25 -8.47 3.42
C LEU A 37 -0.95 -9.29 3.47
N GLY A 38 -0.87 -10.23 4.43
CA GLY A 38 0.29 -11.11 4.63
C GLY A 38 0.30 -12.34 3.73
N ASN A 39 0.04 -12.19 2.42
CA ASN A 39 -0.07 -13.34 1.51
C ASN A 39 1.28 -13.80 0.92
N GLY A 40 2.37 -13.07 1.14
CA GLY A 40 3.72 -13.43 0.68
C GLY A 40 4.00 -13.13 -0.79
N ASN A 41 3.05 -12.51 -1.50
CA ASN A 41 3.22 -12.05 -2.88
C ASN A 41 3.67 -10.58 -2.93
N ALA A 42 4.18 -10.16 -4.09
CA ALA A 42 4.59 -8.78 -4.36
C ALA A 42 5.49 -8.17 -3.26
N LEU A 43 6.49 -8.92 -2.80
CA LEU A 43 7.42 -8.47 -1.76
C LEU A 43 8.29 -7.26 -2.19
N THR A 44 8.38 -7.04 -3.50
CA THR A 44 8.82 -5.80 -4.15
C THR A 44 7.74 -5.35 -5.15
N PRO A 45 7.73 -4.07 -5.59
CA PRO A 45 6.74 -3.60 -6.56
C PRO A 45 6.80 -4.45 -7.84
N PRO A 46 5.67 -4.96 -8.36
CA PRO A 46 5.71 -5.77 -9.58
C PRO A 46 6.19 -4.98 -10.79
N MET A 47 6.90 -5.68 -11.68
CA MET A 47 7.41 -5.14 -12.94
C MET A 47 6.87 -5.98 -14.10
N GLY A 48 6.46 -5.33 -15.19
CA GLY A 48 5.85 -6.04 -16.30
C GLY A 48 5.33 -5.17 -17.42
N TRP A 49 4.34 -5.69 -18.13
CA TRP A 49 3.62 -5.04 -19.21
C TRP A 49 2.12 -5.28 -19.08
N ASN A 50 1.33 -4.29 -19.48
CA ASN A 50 -0.13 -4.39 -19.55
C ASN A 50 -0.62 -3.90 -20.93
N SER A 51 -1.57 -4.60 -21.52
CA SER A 51 -2.09 -4.34 -22.87
C SER A 51 -2.91 -3.06 -23.04
N TRP A 52 -3.42 -2.47 -21.96
CA TRP A 52 -4.44 -1.40 -22.06
C TRP A 52 -3.98 -0.21 -22.89
N ASN A 53 -2.83 0.38 -22.56
CA ASN A 53 -2.39 1.62 -23.19
C ASN A 53 -2.17 1.44 -24.69
N SER A 54 -1.48 0.36 -25.12
CA SER A 54 -1.07 0.17 -26.52
C SER A 54 -2.05 -0.59 -27.39
N LEU A 55 -2.90 -1.46 -26.82
CA LEU A 55 -3.79 -2.33 -27.59
C LEU A 55 -5.27 -2.13 -27.26
N GLY A 56 -5.60 -1.58 -26.08
CA GLY A 56 -6.97 -1.41 -25.60
C GLY A 56 -7.80 -2.69 -25.77
N THR A 57 -9.05 -2.53 -26.20
CA THR A 57 -9.99 -3.64 -26.46
C THR A 57 -9.71 -4.42 -27.75
N GLN A 58 -8.73 -4.01 -28.56
CA GLN A 58 -8.35 -4.71 -29.78
C GLN A 58 -7.29 -5.80 -29.53
N VAL A 59 -6.90 -6.00 -28.27
CA VAL A 59 -5.95 -7.03 -27.86
C VAL A 59 -6.38 -8.43 -28.33
N ASN A 60 -5.44 -9.17 -28.90
CA ASN A 60 -5.66 -10.55 -29.33
C ASN A 60 -4.47 -11.47 -28.99
N GLN A 61 -4.68 -12.78 -29.13
CA GLN A 61 -3.71 -13.81 -28.78
C GLN A 61 -2.37 -13.66 -29.50
N GLN A 62 -2.38 -13.28 -30.78
CA GLN A 62 -1.14 -13.12 -31.54
C GLN A 62 -0.32 -11.93 -31.03
N GLN A 63 -0.96 -10.78 -30.78
CA GLN A 63 -0.29 -9.59 -30.25
C GLN A 63 0.35 -9.87 -28.89
N VAL A 64 -0.38 -10.53 -27.98
CA VAL A 64 0.14 -10.88 -26.65
C VAL A 64 1.32 -11.85 -26.78
N LYS A 65 1.24 -12.83 -27.68
CA LYS A 65 2.35 -13.75 -27.95
C LYS A 65 3.58 -13.00 -28.50
N GLN A 66 3.40 -12.05 -29.42
CA GLN A 66 4.47 -11.19 -29.94
C GLN A 66 5.12 -10.37 -28.83
N THR A 67 4.32 -9.83 -27.91
CA THR A 67 4.82 -9.11 -26.73
C THR A 67 5.65 -9.99 -25.81
N ILE A 68 5.16 -11.19 -25.48
CA ILE A 68 5.88 -12.20 -24.69
C ILE A 68 7.23 -12.53 -25.36
N ASP A 69 7.23 -12.78 -26.67
CA ASP A 69 8.43 -13.12 -27.42
C ASP A 69 9.43 -11.96 -27.44
N PHE A 70 8.96 -10.72 -27.64
CA PHE A 70 9.81 -9.53 -27.60
C PHE A 70 10.42 -9.31 -26.21
N MET A 71 9.63 -9.40 -25.14
CA MET A 71 10.12 -9.23 -23.76
C MET A 71 11.21 -10.25 -23.42
N SER A 72 10.98 -11.51 -23.80
CA SER A 72 11.95 -12.60 -23.60
C SER A 72 13.23 -12.41 -24.42
N ALA A 73 13.11 -12.01 -25.69
CA ALA A 73 14.25 -11.85 -26.60
C ALA A 73 15.09 -10.59 -26.32
N ASN A 74 14.49 -9.54 -25.74
CA ASN A 74 15.11 -8.22 -25.60
C ASN A 74 15.57 -7.87 -24.19
N GLY A 75 15.71 -8.86 -23.30
CA GLY A 75 16.36 -8.66 -22.00
C GLY A 75 15.44 -8.10 -20.90
N LEU A 76 14.14 -7.94 -21.16
CA LEU A 76 13.20 -7.34 -20.19
C LEU A 76 12.92 -8.29 -19.02
N VAL A 77 12.75 -9.58 -19.30
CA VAL A 77 12.55 -10.60 -18.26
C VAL A 77 13.75 -10.67 -17.31
N GLN A 78 14.98 -10.61 -17.86
CA GLN A 78 16.22 -10.61 -17.09
C GLN A 78 16.40 -9.31 -16.27
N ALA A 79 15.88 -8.19 -16.76
CA ALA A 79 15.85 -6.94 -16.02
C ALA A 79 14.78 -6.92 -14.91
N GLY A 80 13.86 -7.89 -14.88
CA GLY A 80 12.82 -8.02 -13.85
C GLY A 80 11.40 -7.79 -14.36
N TYR A 81 11.21 -7.26 -15.57
CA TYR A 81 9.89 -7.12 -16.21
C TYR A 81 9.36 -8.49 -16.62
N ASN A 82 8.75 -9.20 -15.67
CA ASN A 82 8.43 -10.62 -15.79
C ASN A 82 6.94 -10.92 -15.66
N THR A 83 6.05 -9.91 -15.71
CA THR A 83 4.60 -10.10 -15.71
C THR A 83 4.01 -9.55 -17.01
N VAL A 84 3.16 -10.32 -17.69
CA VAL A 84 2.41 -9.90 -18.89
C VAL A 84 0.93 -9.96 -18.58
N THR A 85 0.26 -8.81 -18.59
CA THR A 85 -1.16 -8.70 -18.23
C THR A 85 -2.01 -8.33 -19.43
N ILE A 86 -3.07 -9.10 -19.68
CA ILE A 86 -4.15 -8.70 -20.61
C ILE A 86 -5.20 -7.91 -19.83
N ASP A 87 -5.48 -6.69 -20.30
CA ASP A 87 -6.48 -5.80 -19.72
C ASP A 87 -7.90 -6.09 -20.23
N ASP A 88 -8.84 -5.15 -20.03
CA ASP A 88 -10.25 -5.30 -20.43
C ASP A 88 -10.43 -5.59 -21.93
N GLY A 89 -11.52 -6.27 -22.30
CA GLY A 89 -11.85 -6.65 -23.68
C GLY A 89 -11.48 -8.08 -24.11
N TRP A 90 -10.99 -8.91 -23.19
CA TRP A 90 -10.53 -10.27 -23.51
C TRP A 90 -11.66 -11.33 -23.61
N SER A 91 -12.78 -11.11 -22.93
CA SER A 91 -13.88 -12.09 -22.81
C SER A 91 -15.02 -11.84 -23.79
N ASN A 92 -15.92 -12.80 -23.95
CA ASN A 92 -17.24 -12.55 -24.53
C ASN A 92 -18.06 -11.59 -23.66
N ARG A 93 -19.08 -10.98 -24.24
CA ARG A 93 -20.03 -10.10 -23.54
C ARG A 93 -21.13 -10.87 -22.78
N HIS A 94 -20.95 -12.17 -22.57
CA HIS A 94 -21.84 -13.06 -21.83
C HIS A 94 -21.03 -14.23 -21.26
N ARG A 95 -21.54 -14.87 -20.20
CA ARG A 95 -20.95 -16.11 -19.63
C ARG A 95 -21.40 -17.33 -20.42
N ASP A 96 -20.75 -18.47 -20.23
CA ASP A 96 -21.23 -19.71 -20.84
C ASP A 96 -22.67 -20.05 -20.41
N GLY A 97 -23.38 -20.79 -21.28
CA GLY A 97 -24.81 -21.08 -21.08
C GLY A 97 -25.76 -19.89 -21.28
N GLN A 98 -25.24 -18.67 -21.48
CA GLN A 98 -26.02 -17.47 -21.80
C GLN A 98 -25.99 -17.22 -23.32
N THR A 99 -27.11 -16.77 -23.87
CA THR A 99 -27.28 -16.55 -25.33
C THR A 99 -27.49 -15.07 -25.70
N ALA A 100 -27.49 -14.18 -24.70
CA ALA A 100 -27.67 -12.75 -24.88
C ALA A 100 -26.58 -11.98 -24.13
N ASP A 101 -26.10 -10.91 -24.75
CA ASP A 101 -25.12 -10.01 -24.15
C ASP A 101 -25.75 -9.19 -22.99
N PHE A 102 -24.92 -8.78 -22.03
CA PHE A 102 -25.32 -7.78 -21.05
C PHE A 102 -25.70 -6.46 -21.75
N ALA A 103 -26.85 -5.89 -21.43
CA ALA A 103 -27.28 -4.60 -22.01
C ALA A 103 -27.57 -3.55 -20.94
N LYS A 104 -27.24 -2.29 -21.26
CA LYS A 104 -27.60 -1.11 -20.47
C LYS A 104 -29.06 -0.74 -20.76
N THR A 105 -29.86 -0.57 -19.72
CA THR A 105 -31.21 -0.01 -19.81
C THR A 105 -31.16 1.49 -20.08
N SER A 106 -32.33 2.07 -20.41
CA SER A 106 -32.49 3.51 -20.65
C SER A 106 -32.20 4.40 -19.44
N ASP A 107 -32.30 3.85 -18.22
CA ASP A 107 -31.96 4.52 -16.96
C ASP A 107 -30.52 4.22 -16.50
N GLY A 108 -29.71 3.56 -17.34
CA GLY A 108 -28.30 3.29 -17.09
C GLY A 108 -28.02 2.01 -16.29
N ALA A 109 -29.05 1.39 -15.73
CA ALA A 109 -28.94 0.13 -15.02
C ALA A 109 -28.50 -1.00 -15.97
N MET A 110 -27.75 -1.97 -15.45
CA MET A 110 -27.42 -3.17 -16.22
C MET A 110 -28.56 -4.18 -16.09
N GLN A 111 -29.07 -4.64 -17.23
CA GLN A 111 -30.19 -5.58 -17.32
C GLN A 111 -29.81 -6.69 -18.28
N LEU A 112 -29.88 -7.93 -17.81
CA LEU A 112 -29.85 -9.10 -18.70
C LEU A 112 -31.14 -9.13 -19.51
N TYR A 113 -31.06 -9.49 -20.78
CA TYR A 113 -32.25 -9.71 -21.62
C TYR A 113 -32.25 -11.17 -22.11
N ASP A 114 -33.42 -11.80 -22.19
CA ASP A 114 -33.54 -13.12 -22.80
C ASP A 114 -33.49 -13.04 -24.35
N ASN A 115 -33.53 -14.19 -25.05
CA ASN A 115 -33.53 -14.24 -26.52
C ASN A 115 -34.76 -13.57 -27.18
N ASN A 116 -35.78 -13.23 -26.39
CA ASN A 116 -36.97 -12.54 -26.85
C ASN A 116 -36.91 -11.04 -26.57
N GLY A 117 -35.80 -10.53 -26.01
CA GLY A 117 -35.61 -9.12 -25.67
C GLY A 117 -36.32 -8.69 -24.38
N ASN A 118 -36.67 -9.63 -23.48
CA ASN A 118 -37.30 -9.31 -22.20
C ASN A 118 -36.26 -9.15 -21.08
N PRO A 119 -36.40 -8.14 -20.18
CA PRO A 119 -35.59 -8.02 -18.97
C PRO A 119 -35.63 -9.28 -18.09
N VAL A 120 -34.47 -9.84 -17.79
CA VAL A 120 -34.23 -10.95 -16.86
C VAL A 120 -34.00 -10.41 -15.44
N SER A 121 -34.95 -10.59 -14.53
CA SER A 121 -34.84 -10.15 -13.13
C SER A 121 -34.13 -11.20 -12.27
N GLY A 122 -33.04 -10.81 -11.58
CA GLY A 122 -32.50 -11.55 -10.42
C GLY A 122 -32.83 -10.79 -9.13
N THR A 123 -33.49 -11.37 -8.13
CA THR A 123 -32.95 -12.44 -7.26
C THR A 123 -34.04 -13.28 -6.54
N ASP A 124 -35.11 -13.75 -7.18
CA ASP A 124 -36.02 -14.75 -6.56
C ASP A 124 -36.97 -15.58 -7.46
N GLY A 125 -36.91 -15.57 -8.80
CA GLY A 125 -37.78 -16.52 -9.52
C GLY A 125 -37.84 -16.47 -11.04
N ASN A 126 -37.05 -17.34 -11.67
CA ASN A 126 -37.34 -18.07 -12.91
C ASN A 126 -37.05 -17.43 -14.28
N GLY A 127 -35.81 -16.99 -14.50
CA GLY A 127 -35.19 -16.99 -15.83
C GLY A 127 -33.69 -16.69 -15.72
N ASN A 128 -32.83 -17.65 -16.10
CA ASN A 128 -31.35 -17.66 -16.07
C ASN A 128 -30.63 -16.99 -14.88
N ASP A 129 -30.08 -17.84 -14.03
CA ASP A 129 -29.37 -17.53 -12.79
C ASP A 129 -28.13 -16.64 -13.00
N THR A 130 -28.21 -15.39 -12.55
CA THR A 130 -27.12 -14.40 -12.43
C THR A 130 -25.96 -14.81 -11.50
N THR A 131 -26.00 -16.00 -10.88
CA THR A 131 -24.92 -16.55 -10.05
C THR A 131 -24.24 -17.77 -10.69
N SER A 132 -24.66 -18.14 -11.91
CA SER A 132 -24.13 -19.30 -12.64
C SER A 132 -23.41 -18.89 -13.95
N GLY A 133 -22.51 -19.75 -14.41
CA GLY A 133 -21.77 -19.60 -15.67
C GLY A 133 -20.34 -19.08 -15.52
N HIS A 134 -19.49 -19.51 -16.43
CA HIS A 134 -18.05 -19.23 -16.48
C HIS A 134 -17.74 -18.09 -17.46
N LEU A 135 -16.69 -17.32 -17.15
CA LEU A 135 -16.13 -16.37 -18.11
C LEU A 135 -15.55 -17.14 -19.31
N THR A 136 -15.83 -16.67 -20.53
CA THR A 136 -15.30 -17.29 -21.75
C THR A 136 -14.46 -16.27 -22.52
N PRO A 137 -13.20 -16.60 -22.89
CA PRO A 137 -12.43 -15.75 -23.82
C PRO A 137 -13.17 -15.59 -25.15
N ASP A 138 -13.11 -14.41 -25.77
CA ASP A 138 -13.69 -14.23 -27.12
C ASP A 138 -12.94 -15.13 -28.11
N PRO A 139 -13.57 -16.16 -28.70
CA PRO A 139 -12.87 -17.12 -29.56
C PRO A 139 -12.36 -16.53 -30.87
N ARG A 140 -12.82 -15.33 -31.27
CA ARG A 140 -12.30 -14.61 -32.45
C ARG A 140 -10.93 -14.02 -32.19
N ASN A 141 -10.71 -13.49 -30.99
CA ASN A 141 -9.45 -12.85 -30.59
C ASN A 141 -8.52 -13.81 -29.84
N PHE A 142 -9.09 -14.79 -29.13
CA PHE A 142 -8.41 -15.76 -28.28
C PHE A 142 -8.85 -17.20 -28.60
N PRO A 143 -8.58 -17.68 -29.82
CA PRO A 143 -8.97 -19.03 -30.23
C PRO A 143 -8.32 -20.10 -29.35
N SER A 144 -9.06 -21.18 -29.09
CA SER A 144 -8.53 -22.34 -28.36
C SER A 144 -7.35 -22.99 -29.11
N GLN A 145 -6.41 -23.54 -28.35
CA GLN A 145 -5.22 -24.21 -28.87
C GLN A 145 -5.13 -25.65 -28.35
N VAL A 146 -4.52 -26.55 -29.12
CA VAL A 146 -4.23 -27.91 -28.66
C VAL A 146 -2.75 -28.01 -28.31
N VAL A 147 -2.44 -28.21 -27.04
CA VAL A 147 -1.06 -28.36 -26.53
C VAL A 147 -0.95 -29.71 -25.84
N ASN A 148 -0.02 -30.55 -26.28
CA ASN A 148 0.20 -31.89 -25.73
C ASN A 148 -1.07 -32.77 -25.66
N GLY A 149 -1.96 -32.62 -26.65
CA GLY A 149 -3.24 -33.35 -26.71
C GLY A 149 -4.35 -32.78 -25.82
N GLN A 150 -4.10 -31.70 -25.07
CA GLN A 150 -5.10 -30.99 -24.28
C GLN A 150 -5.58 -29.75 -25.05
N THR A 151 -6.91 -29.58 -25.15
CA THR A 151 -7.51 -28.34 -25.64
C THR A 151 -7.50 -27.31 -24.51
N LEU A 152 -6.80 -26.20 -24.74
CA LEU A 152 -6.74 -25.04 -23.85
C LEU A 152 -7.55 -23.91 -24.46
N ASN A 153 -8.27 -23.15 -23.64
CA ASN A 153 -8.81 -21.87 -24.11
C ASN A 153 -7.64 -20.90 -24.40
N GLY A 154 -7.91 -19.83 -25.16
CA GLY A 154 -6.86 -18.91 -25.61
C GLY A 154 -6.10 -18.19 -24.49
N ILE A 155 -6.73 -17.96 -23.33
CA ILE A 155 -6.08 -17.32 -22.17
C ILE A 155 -5.16 -18.31 -21.45
N GLN A 156 -5.65 -19.52 -21.18
CA GLN A 156 -4.85 -20.59 -20.58
C GLN A 156 -3.63 -20.94 -21.46
N TYR A 157 -3.79 -20.94 -22.78
CA TYR A 157 -2.68 -21.11 -23.70
C TYR A 157 -1.61 -20.02 -23.53
N LEU A 158 -2.01 -18.74 -23.45
CA LEU A 158 -1.07 -17.63 -23.26
C LEU A 158 -0.38 -17.66 -21.89
N ALA A 159 -1.10 -18.04 -20.84
CA ALA A 159 -0.52 -18.25 -19.52
C ALA A 159 0.60 -19.31 -19.57
N TRP A 160 0.31 -20.48 -20.14
CA TRP A 160 1.32 -21.53 -20.33
C TRP A 160 2.49 -21.07 -21.21
N TYR A 161 2.20 -20.29 -22.25
CA TYR A 161 3.23 -19.73 -23.11
C TYR A 161 4.14 -18.75 -22.36
N ALA A 162 3.58 -17.84 -21.56
CA ALA A 162 4.34 -16.92 -20.71
C ALA A 162 5.18 -17.68 -19.67
N HIS A 163 4.62 -18.68 -18.99
CA HIS A 163 5.35 -19.51 -18.03
C HIS A 163 6.52 -20.23 -18.69
N SER A 164 6.37 -20.72 -19.92
CA SER A 164 7.45 -21.37 -20.69
C SER A 164 8.64 -20.44 -20.98
N LYS A 165 8.43 -19.12 -20.86
CA LYS A 165 9.43 -18.06 -21.05
C LYS A 165 9.91 -17.44 -19.73
N GLY A 166 9.52 -18.02 -18.58
CA GLY A 166 9.90 -17.53 -17.25
C GLY A 166 9.14 -16.27 -16.83
N MET A 167 7.99 -16.00 -17.42
CA MET A 167 7.11 -14.88 -17.06
C MET A 167 5.88 -15.37 -16.30
N LYS A 168 5.36 -14.51 -15.44
CA LYS A 168 4.02 -14.55 -14.88
C LYS A 168 3.01 -14.04 -15.90
N PHE A 169 1.76 -14.50 -15.78
CA PHE A 169 0.68 -14.06 -16.64
C PHE A 169 -0.46 -13.44 -15.83
N GLY A 170 -0.92 -12.27 -16.28
CA GLY A 170 -1.95 -11.49 -15.63
C GLY A 170 -3.22 -11.38 -16.47
N LEU A 171 -4.36 -11.22 -15.79
CA LEU A 171 -5.66 -11.02 -16.42
C LEU A 171 -6.44 -9.89 -15.75
N TYR A 172 -7.47 -9.41 -16.43
CA TYR A 172 -8.37 -8.37 -15.96
C TYR A 172 -9.70 -8.94 -15.48
N ALA A 173 -10.17 -8.40 -14.35
CA ALA A 173 -11.53 -8.55 -13.83
C ALA A 173 -11.98 -7.25 -13.16
N THR A 174 -13.21 -7.21 -12.65
CA THR A 174 -13.78 -6.04 -11.96
C THR A 174 -14.65 -6.51 -10.79
N ASP A 175 -14.80 -5.66 -9.79
CA ASP A 175 -15.54 -5.93 -8.56
C ASP A 175 -17.05 -5.65 -8.64
N THR A 176 -17.55 -5.59 -9.87
CA THR A 176 -18.90 -5.20 -10.27
C THR A 176 -19.50 -6.23 -11.23
N TYR A 177 -20.73 -6.03 -11.70
CA TYR A 177 -21.36 -6.95 -12.66
C TYR A 177 -20.80 -6.82 -14.07
N THR A 178 -20.20 -5.68 -14.42
CA THR A 178 -19.59 -5.49 -15.74
C THR A 178 -18.28 -4.74 -15.70
N THR A 179 -17.35 -5.13 -16.56
CA THR A 179 -16.10 -4.41 -16.79
C THR A 179 -16.34 -3.01 -17.32
N CYS A 180 -15.30 -2.18 -17.36
CA CYS A 180 -15.38 -0.83 -17.91
C CYS A 180 -15.86 -0.81 -19.37
N GLN A 181 -15.58 -1.87 -20.13
CA GLN A 181 -15.98 -2.04 -21.53
C GLN A 181 -17.29 -2.84 -21.71
N GLY A 182 -17.98 -3.14 -20.62
CA GLY A 182 -19.28 -3.81 -20.62
C GLY A 182 -19.20 -5.32 -20.91
N HIS A 183 -18.11 -5.96 -20.49
CA HIS A 183 -18.00 -7.42 -20.42
C HIS A 183 -18.47 -7.92 -19.05
N PRO A 184 -18.74 -9.21 -18.84
CA PRO A 184 -19.14 -9.72 -17.53
C PRO A 184 -18.04 -9.50 -16.48
N GLY A 185 -18.41 -8.95 -15.33
CA GLY A 185 -17.55 -8.77 -14.16
C GLY A 185 -17.71 -9.89 -13.13
N SER A 186 -16.95 -9.82 -12.04
CA SER A 186 -16.82 -10.93 -11.07
C SER A 186 -17.70 -10.81 -9.83
N LEU A 187 -18.46 -9.72 -9.67
CA LEU A 187 -19.37 -9.57 -8.52
C LEU A 187 -20.42 -10.69 -8.51
N GLY A 188 -20.51 -11.41 -7.39
CA GLY A 188 -21.39 -12.57 -7.23
C GLY A 188 -20.88 -13.87 -7.87
N HIS A 189 -19.73 -13.82 -8.56
CA HIS A 189 -19.05 -14.96 -9.18
C HIS A 189 -17.61 -15.11 -8.69
N GLU A 190 -17.26 -14.50 -7.57
CA GLU A 190 -15.87 -14.37 -7.11
C GLU A 190 -15.19 -15.74 -6.98
N ALA A 191 -15.88 -16.72 -6.39
CA ALA A 191 -15.37 -18.08 -6.21
C ALA A 191 -15.19 -18.83 -7.54
N THR A 192 -16.15 -18.68 -8.47
CA THR A 192 -16.12 -19.31 -9.79
C THR A 192 -14.98 -18.74 -10.62
N ASP A 193 -14.93 -17.42 -10.76
CA ASP A 193 -13.93 -16.72 -11.57
C ASP A 193 -12.52 -16.91 -11.00
N ALA A 194 -12.36 -16.85 -9.66
CA ALA A 194 -11.08 -17.16 -9.02
C ALA A 194 -10.62 -18.60 -9.30
N THR A 195 -11.55 -19.57 -9.27
CA THR A 195 -11.23 -20.97 -9.57
C THR A 195 -10.78 -21.12 -11.03
N ASP A 196 -11.45 -20.47 -11.97
CA ASP A 196 -11.10 -20.47 -13.38
C ASP A 196 -9.74 -19.81 -13.63
N PHE A 197 -9.48 -18.66 -13.03
CA PHE A 197 -8.20 -17.96 -13.18
C PHE A 197 -7.03 -18.80 -12.66
N VAL A 198 -7.20 -19.40 -11.48
CA VAL A 198 -6.19 -20.31 -10.93
C VAL A 198 -6.04 -21.56 -11.80
N ASN A 199 -7.14 -22.11 -12.35
CA ASN A 199 -7.12 -23.23 -13.29
C ASN A 199 -6.32 -22.90 -14.57
N TRP A 200 -6.53 -21.71 -15.14
CA TRP A 200 -5.85 -21.26 -16.35
C TRP A 200 -4.39 -20.89 -16.13
N GLY A 201 -3.96 -20.72 -14.88
CA GLY A 201 -2.57 -20.37 -14.53
C GLY A 201 -2.33 -18.87 -14.47
N ILE A 202 -3.34 -18.09 -14.09
CA ILE A 202 -3.19 -16.66 -13.84
C ILE A 202 -2.41 -16.45 -12.53
N ASP A 203 -1.38 -15.61 -12.58
CA ASP A 203 -0.51 -15.25 -11.45
C ASP A 203 -0.84 -13.86 -10.88
N PHE A 204 -1.49 -13.02 -11.69
CA PHE A 204 -1.78 -11.62 -11.37
C PHE A 204 -3.18 -11.24 -11.87
N VAL A 205 -3.98 -10.54 -11.06
CA VAL A 205 -5.26 -10.00 -11.50
C VAL A 205 -5.29 -8.50 -11.29
N LYS A 206 -5.52 -7.73 -12.36
CA LYS A 206 -5.98 -6.35 -12.26
C LYS A 206 -7.49 -6.39 -11.99
N TYR A 207 -7.92 -5.83 -10.87
CA TYR A 207 -9.31 -5.86 -10.41
C TYR A 207 -9.85 -4.44 -10.36
N ASP A 208 -10.64 -4.08 -11.35
CA ASP A 208 -11.18 -2.75 -11.56
C ASP A 208 -12.46 -2.48 -10.75
N ASP A 209 -12.98 -1.25 -10.84
CA ASP A 209 -14.25 -0.82 -10.24
C ASP A 209 -15.05 0.01 -11.26
N CYS A 210 -15.89 -0.64 -12.05
CA CYS A 210 -16.66 -0.03 -13.16
C CYS A 210 -18.08 -0.62 -13.18
N PRO A 211 -19.22 0.03 -13.49
CA PRO A 211 -19.40 1.27 -14.27
C PRO A 211 -19.73 2.51 -13.43
N TYR A 212 -19.52 3.70 -13.98
CA TYR A 212 -19.80 4.97 -13.31
C TYR A 212 -21.32 5.26 -13.18
N GLY A 213 -21.76 5.55 -11.96
CA GLY A 213 -23.02 6.18 -11.61
C GLY A 213 -22.97 7.71 -11.77
N PRO A 214 -24.12 8.40 -11.54
CA PRO A 214 -24.22 9.85 -11.69
C PRO A 214 -23.34 10.61 -10.69
N THR A 215 -22.72 11.70 -11.14
CA THR A 215 -21.82 12.54 -10.32
C THR A 215 -22.48 13.01 -9.02
N ILE A 216 -21.79 12.82 -7.91
CA ILE A 216 -22.10 13.33 -6.57
C ILE A 216 -21.05 14.38 -6.22
N TYR A 217 -21.44 15.51 -5.61
CA TYR A 217 -20.49 16.51 -5.14
C TYR A 217 -20.27 16.35 -3.63
N GLY A 218 -19.01 16.21 -3.21
CA GLY A 218 -18.65 16.10 -1.80
C GLY A 218 -18.65 17.45 -1.08
N PRO A 219 -18.52 17.46 0.26
CA PRO A 219 -18.47 18.69 1.06
C PRO A 219 -17.29 19.62 0.74
N ASP A 220 -16.26 19.07 0.11
CA ASP A 220 -15.06 19.75 -0.41
C ASP A 220 -15.27 20.39 -1.79
N GLY A 221 -16.46 20.25 -2.39
CA GLY A 221 -16.77 20.72 -3.73
C GLY A 221 -16.22 19.84 -4.85
N TYR A 222 -15.61 18.70 -4.52
CA TYR A 222 -15.06 17.78 -5.52
C TYR A 222 -16.19 16.94 -6.14
N ALA A 223 -16.07 16.66 -7.44
CA ALA A 223 -17.00 15.81 -8.17
C ALA A 223 -16.57 14.34 -8.02
N TYR A 224 -17.40 13.53 -7.37
CA TYR A 224 -17.25 12.09 -7.17
C TYR A 224 -18.15 11.35 -8.16
N TYR A 225 -17.64 10.39 -8.93
CA TYR A 225 -18.47 9.52 -9.74
C TYR A 225 -18.64 8.18 -8.98
N PRO A 226 -19.75 7.93 -8.28
CA PRO A 226 -19.93 6.65 -7.58
C PRO A 226 -19.78 5.52 -8.59
N GLN A 227 -18.82 4.62 -8.41
CA GLN A 227 -18.68 3.44 -9.25
C GLN A 227 -19.65 2.36 -8.75
N GLY A 228 -20.40 1.79 -9.70
CA GLY A 228 -21.54 0.91 -9.51
C GLY A 228 -22.89 1.61 -9.65
N GLN A 229 -23.89 0.91 -10.21
CA GLN A 229 -25.28 1.35 -10.24
C GLN A 229 -26.19 0.36 -9.50
N GLY A 230 -27.05 0.88 -8.60
CA GLY A 230 -28.09 0.09 -7.96
C GLY A 230 -27.57 -1.00 -6.98
N LYS A 231 -27.85 -2.27 -7.28
CA LYS A 231 -27.60 -3.42 -6.36
C LYS A 231 -26.11 -3.72 -6.11
N GLU A 232 -25.20 -3.24 -6.97
CA GLU A 232 -23.73 -3.35 -6.79
C GLU A 232 -23.26 -2.62 -5.53
N LEU A 233 -24.01 -1.59 -5.13
CA LEU A 233 -23.71 -0.75 -3.99
C LEU A 233 -24.17 -1.33 -2.64
N THR A 234 -24.40 -2.65 -2.57
CA THR A 234 -24.82 -3.31 -1.33
C THR A 234 -23.66 -3.64 -0.38
N GLN A 235 -22.41 -3.62 -0.88
CA GLN A 235 -21.19 -3.90 -0.12
C GLN A 235 -20.10 -2.90 -0.51
N SER A 236 -19.23 -2.51 0.43
CA SER A 236 -18.11 -1.61 0.12
C SER A 236 -17.11 -2.27 -0.82
N ILE A 237 -16.40 -1.47 -1.62
CA ILE A 237 -15.31 -1.94 -2.48
C ILE A 237 -14.24 -2.73 -1.70
N TYR A 238 -13.96 -2.34 -0.45
CA TYR A 238 -13.10 -3.08 0.46
C TYR A 238 -13.60 -4.52 0.62
N ALA A 239 -14.90 -4.70 0.90
CA ALA A 239 -15.51 -6.01 1.12
C ALA A 239 -15.51 -6.85 -0.16
N ARG A 240 -15.84 -6.25 -1.31
CA ARG A 240 -15.84 -6.95 -2.61
C ARG A 240 -14.43 -7.37 -3.04
N THR A 241 -13.45 -6.48 -2.88
CA THR A 241 -12.03 -6.78 -3.11
C THR A 241 -11.53 -7.88 -2.18
N GLN A 242 -11.87 -7.80 -0.88
CA GLN A 242 -11.51 -8.82 0.09
C GLN A 242 -12.15 -10.18 -0.24
N ALA A 243 -13.41 -10.20 -0.66
CA ALA A 243 -14.10 -11.42 -1.05
C ALA A 243 -13.38 -12.10 -2.23
N PHE A 244 -13.02 -11.32 -3.25
CA PHE A 244 -12.28 -11.84 -4.41
C PHE A 244 -10.87 -12.32 -4.06
N GLN A 245 -10.10 -11.58 -3.24
CA GLN A 245 -8.79 -12.04 -2.77
C GLN A 245 -8.90 -13.35 -1.97
N ARG A 246 -9.91 -13.48 -1.10
CA ARG A 246 -10.14 -14.74 -0.36
C ARG A 246 -10.53 -15.88 -1.29
N ALA A 247 -11.30 -15.61 -2.34
CA ALA A 247 -11.63 -16.60 -3.35
C ALA A 247 -10.39 -17.09 -4.11
N LEU A 248 -9.49 -16.19 -4.51
CA LEU A 248 -8.19 -16.54 -5.11
C LEU A 248 -7.33 -17.38 -4.15
N ASP A 249 -7.21 -16.97 -2.89
CA ASP A 249 -6.47 -17.72 -1.87
C ASP A 249 -7.09 -19.12 -1.64
N ALA A 250 -8.42 -19.23 -1.62
CA ALA A 250 -9.11 -20.51 -1.47
C ALA A 250 -8.88 -21.43 -2.68
N ALA A 251 -8.99 -20.89 -3.91
CA ALA A 251 -8.78 -21.64 -5.14
C ALA A 251 -7.33 -22.13 -5.27
N THR A 252 -6.35 -21.28 -4.95
CA THR A 252 -4.92 -21.65 -4.98
C THR A 252 -4.59 -22.72 -3.95
N ASN A 253 -5.11 -22.61 -2.72
CA ASN A 253 -4.98 -23.65 -1.70
C ASN A 253 -5.62 -24.97 -2.13
N ALA A 254 -6.83 -24.94 -2.70
CA ALA A 254 -7.54 -26.13 -3.15
C ALA A 254 -6.82 -26.87 -4.29
N GLN A 255 -6.12 -26.11 -5.16
CA GLN A 255 -5.40 -26.66 -6.31
C GLN A 255 -3.90 -26.91 -6.05
N GLY A 256 -3.38 -26.53 -4.89
CA GLY A 256 -1.95 -26.60 -4.58
C GLY A 256 -1.08 -25.70 -5.50
N LYS A 257 -1.61 -24.55 -5.91
CA LYS A 257 -0.95 -23.60 -6.81
C LYS A 257 -0.43 -22.36 -6.08
N PRO A 258 0.55 -21.63 -6.64
CA PRO A 258 1.00 -20.36 -6.08
C PRO A 258 -0.15 -19.37 -5.94
N LYS A 259 -0.06 -18.49 -4.94
CA LYS A 259 -1.05 -17.42 -4.73
C LYS A 259 -1.05 -16.43 -5.89
N VAL A 260 -2.22 -15.85 -6.16
CA VAL A 260 -2.41 -14.82 -7.18
C VAL A 260 -2.19 -13.43 -6.57
N THR A 261 -1.40 -12.58 -7.23
CA THR A 261 -1.23 -11.16 -6.86
C THR A 261 -2.47 -10.38 -7.31
N LEU A 262 -3.06 -9.58 -6.43
CA LEU A 262 -4.21 -8.75 -6.76
C LEU A 262 -3.81 -7.27 -6.84
N SER A 263 -4.16 -6.63 -7.94
CA SER A 263 -3.96 -5.20 -8.16
C SER A 263 -5.32 -4.52 -8.21
N LEU A 264 -5.70 -3.85 -7.14
CA LEU A 264 -6.94 -3.08 -7.10
C LEU A 264 -6.76 -1.82 -7.94
N SER A 265 -7.47 -1.77 -9.05
CA SER A 265 -7.43 -0.69 -10.03
C SER A 265 -8.52 0.37 -9.84
N ALA A 266 -9.05 0.48 -8.63
CA ALA A 266 -10.11 1.41 -8.31
C ALA A 266 -9.59 2.85 -8.19
N GLN A 267 -10.35 3.77 -8.77
CA GLN A 267 -10.02 5.19 -8.78
C GLN A 267 -10.34 5.83 -7.41
N PRO A 268 -9.46 6.66 -6.81
CA PRO A 268 -9.63 7.15 -5.42
C PRO A 268 -10.90 7.96 -5.16
N ALA A 269 -11.47 8.58 -6.18
CA ALA A 269 -12.70 9.36 -6.07
C ALA A 269 -13.94 8.46 -5.91
N HIS A 270 -13.81 7.14 -5.94
CA HIS A 270 -14.94 6.25 -6.21
C HIS A 270 -15.16 5.16 -5.14
N THR A 271 -14.39 5.17 -4.05
CA THR A 271 -14.43 4.12 -3.01
C THR A 271 -15.59 4.24 -2.00
N GLY A 272 -16.59 5.09 -2.26
CA GLY A 272 -17.62 5.42 -1.28
C GLY A 272 -18.96 4.74 -1.52
N ILE A 273 -19.45 4.00 -0.51
CA ILE A 273 -20.88 3.72 -0.34
C ILE A 273 -21.35 4.35 0.97
N PRO A 274 -22.31 5.29 0.95
CA PRO A 274 -22.77 5.98 2.17
C PRO A 274 -23.65 5.15 3.11
N TYR A 275 -24.24 4.03 2.66
CA TYR A 275 -25.37 3.43 3.38
C TYR A 275 -25.13 2.07 4.04
N LEU A 276 -24.04 1.36 3.74
CA LEU A 276 -23.86 -0.05 4.14
C LEU A 276 -22.45 -0.37 4.68
N LEU A 277 -21.81 0.61 5.32
CA LEU A 277 -20.57 0.33 6.05
C LEU A 277 -20.86 -0.60 7.24
N ASN A 278 -20.29 -1.80 7.18
CA ASN A 278 -20.18 -2.67 8.34
C ASN A 278 -19.54 -1.89 9.50
N ALA A 279 -19.90 -2.19 10.76
CA ALA A 279 -19.37 -1.51 11.93
C ALA A 279 -17.84 -1.57 12.03
N ASN A 280 -17.23 -2.56 11.39
CA ASN A 280 -15.80 -2.85 11.44
C ASN A 280 -15.01 -2.39 10.19
N ASP A 281 -15.59 -1.56 9.31
CA ASP A 281 -14.87 -1.05 8.14
C ASP A 281 -13.76 -0.07 8.57
N PRO A 282 -12.48 -0.32 8.23
CA PRO A 282 -11.35 0.55 8.60
C PRO A 282 -11.53 2.00 8.13
N ALA A 283 -12.21 2.22 6.99
CA ALA A 283 -12.51 3.55 6.45
C ALA A 283 -13.35 4.41 7.42
N ARG A 284 -14.05 3.78 8.36
CA ARG A 284 -14.90 4.47 9.35
C ARG A 284 -14.12 5.09 10.51
N THR A 285 -12.86 4.70 10.69
CA THR A 285 -12.01 5.13 11.82
C THR A 285 -10.94 6.15 11.43
N ASP A 286 -10.85 6.52 10.16
CA ASP A 286 -9.88 7.49 9.66
C ASP A 286 -10.14 8.90 10.22
N PRO A 287 -9.15 9.57 10.85
CA PRO A 287 -9.33 10.89 11.44
C PRO A 287 -9.72 12.01 10.44
N ALA A 288 -9.31 11.92 9.18
CA ALA A 288 -9.69 12.90 8.15
C ALA A 288 -11.14 12.71 7.71
N ILE A 289 -11.62 11.47 7.66
CA ILE A 289 -13.04 11.15 7.43
C ILE A 289 -13.90 11.57 8.63
N LEU A 290 -13.43 11.31 9.86
CA LEU A 290 -14.11 11.71 11.10
C LEU A 290 -14.16 13.24 11.28
N ALA A 291 -13.13 13.96 10.84
CA ALA A 291 -13.07 15.43 10.90
C ALA A 291 -14.04 16.13 9.94
N ALA A 292 -14.55 15.44 8.90
CA ALA A 292 -15.47 16.00 7.91
C ALA A 292 -16.93 16.12 8.41
N GLY A 293 -17.25 15.56 9.58
CA GLY A 293 -18.49 15.83 10.33
C GLY A 293 -19.74 15.03 9.91
N PRO A 294 -20.79 15.01 10.75
CA PRO A 294 -22.02 14.23 10.55
C PRO A 294 -23.08 15.05 9.80
N THR A 295 -22.92 15.19 8.49
CA THR A 295 -23.95 15.77 7.61
C THR A 295 -25.15 14.79 7.51
N PRO A 296 -26.40 15.24 7.28
CA PRO A 296 -27.56 14.34 7.18
C PRO A 296 -27.35 13.19 6.19
N ALA A 297 -28.00 12.05 6.43
CA ALA A 297 -27.77 10.75 5.77
C ALA A 297 -27.84 10.72 4.23
N HIS A 298 -28.30 11.79 3.58
CA HIS A 298 -28.34 11.97 2.13
C HIS A 298 -27.24 12.89 1.59
N GLN A 299 -26.32 13.37 2.44
CA GLN A 299 -25.28 14.36 2.12
C GLN A 299 -23.96 14.16 2.92
N ALA A 300 -23.65 12.96 3.43
CA ALA A 300 -22.53 12.73 4.37
C ALA A 300 -21.30 11.98 3.77
N PRO A 301 -20.06 12.32 4.20
CA PRO A 301 -18.79 11.88 3.62
C PRO A 301 -18.41 10.44 4.00
N GLY A 302 -17.99 9.66 3.01
CA GLY A 302 -17.58 8.26 3.17
C GLY A 302 -16.63 7.79 2.06
N TYR A 303 -15.69 8.63 1.65
CA TYR A 303 -14.69 8.32 0.63
C TYR A 303 -13.32 8.17 1.30
N SER A 304 -12.85 6.93 1.48
CA SER A 304 -11.46 6.69 1.91
C SER A 304 -10.61 6.39 0.68
N PRO A 305 -9.63 7.24 0.35
CA PRO A 305 -8.71 6.97 -0.75
C PRO A 305 -8.13 5.56 -0.63
N THR A 306 -8.04 4.83 -1.74
CA THR A 306 -7.49 3.47 -1.81
C THR A 306 -6.14 3.35 -1.07
N GLY A 307 -5.29 4.37 -1.14
CA GLY A 307 -4.02 4.45 -0.41
C GLY A 307 -4.11 4.42 1.13
N VAL A 308 -5.31 4.35 1.72
CA VAL A 308 -5.51 4.20 3.18
C VAL A 308 -5.73 2.74 3.58
N TRP A 309 -6.44 1.96 2.76
CA TRP A 309 -6.97 0.65 3.17
C TRP A 309 -6.60 -0.49 2.22
N CYS A 310 -6.28 -0.20 0.96
CA CYS A 310 -6.15 -1.22 -0.07
C CYS A 310 -5.06 -2.25 0.26
N GLY A 311 -3.95 -1.85 0.90
CA GLY A 311 -2.88 -2.77 1.32
C GLY A 311 -3.29 -3.86 2.31
N GLN A 312 -4.50 -3.79 2.86
CA GLN A 312 -5.07 -4.82 3.73
C GLN A 312 -5.73 -5.95 2.93
N VAL A 313 -6.09 -5.71 1.67
CA VAL A 313 -6.92 -6.61 0.85
C VAL A 313 -6.41 -6.84 -0.58
N ALA A 314 -5.46 -6.04 -1.06
CA ALA A 314 -4.79 -6.20 -2.34
C ALA A 314 -3.29 -5.81 -2.24
N ASN A 315 -2.52 -6.20 -3.25
CA ASN A 315 -1.07 -5.97 -3.30
C ASN A 315 -0.68 -4.66 -3.98
N LEU A 316 -1.47 -4.18 -4.95
CA LEU A 316 -1.25 -2.90 -5.63
C LEU A 316 -2.52 -2.08 -5.51
N CYS A 317 -2.34 -0.79 -5.27
CA CYS A 317 -3.42 0.11 -4.90
C CYS A 317 -3.38 1.34 -5.78
N ARG A 318 -4.22 1.38 -6.83
CA ARG A 318 -4.32 2.56 -7.70
C ARG A 318 -4.69 3.77 -6.86
N ILE A 319 -3.81 4.77 -6.82
CA ILE A 319 -3.98 5.98 -6.00
C ILE A 319 -4.36 7.21 -6.83
N GLY A 320 -4.65 7.06 -8.11
CA GLY A 320 -5.04 8.16 -8.99
C GLY A 320 -5.66 7.69 -10.31
N GLY A 321 -6.13 8.69 -11.06
CA GLY A 321 -6.71 8.62 -12.42
C GLY A 321 -5.99 7.70 -13.39
N ASP A 322 -6.64 7.34 -14.49
CA ASP A 322 -5.90 6.84 -15.65
C ASP A 322 -5.02 7.98 -16.19
N ARG A 323 -3.78 7.66 -16.54
CA ARG A 323 -2.83 8.61 -17.14
C ARG A 323 -2.92 8.55 -18.66
N ASN A 324 -2.53 9.65 -19.31
CA ASN A 324 -2.35 9.71 -20.76
C ASN A 324 -0.85 9.78 -21.09
N SER A 325 -0.51 9.90 -22.37
CA SER A 325 0.87 10.01 -22.84
C SER A 325 1.49 11.39 -22.61
N GLN A 326 1.19 12.04 -21.48
CA GLN A 326 1.85 13.26 -21.02
C GLN A 326 2.53 13.00 -19.66
N LEU A 327 3.69 13.62 -19.47
CA LEU A 327 4.45 13.46 -18.23
C LEU A 327 3.72 14.06 -17.02
N ASP A 328 2.88 15.08 -17.22
CA ASP A 328 2.16 15.80 -16.15
C ASP A 328 1.34 14.87 -15.24
N GLY A 329 0.80 13.77 -15.77
CA GLY A 329 0.06 12.76 -15.02
C GLY A 329 0.87 12.10 -13.89
N VAL A 330 2.20 11.99 -14.01
CA VAL A 330 3.08 11.43 -12.96
C VAL A 330 3.83 12.51 -12.17
N LEU A 331 3.88 13.75 -12.67
CA LEU A 331 4.51 14.88 -11.98
C LEU A 331 3.76 15.26 -10.69
N TYR A 332 4.28 16.25 -9.97
CA TYR A 332 3.79 16.65 -8.65
C TYR A 332 2.30 16.99 -8.64
N ASN A 333 1.80 17.73 -9.63
CA ASN A 333 0.35 18.05 -9.71
C ASN A 333 -0.50 16.87 -10.21
N GLY A 334 0.13 15.82 -10.72
CA GLY A 334 -0.51 14.55 -11.03
C GLY A 334 -0.45 13.62 -9.82
N GLN A 335 -0.04 12.37 -10.04
CA GLN A 335 -0.14 11.33 -9.03
C GLN A 335 0.96 11.33 -7.97
N LEU A 336 2.09 12.01 -8.20
CA LEU A 336 3.18 12.08 -7.22
C LEU A 336 2.75 12.74 -5.90
N GLN A 337 1.99 13.85 -5.94
CA GLN A 337 1.49 14.47 -4.71
C GLN A 337 0.57 13.51 -3.94
N THR A 338 -0.23 12.71 -4.63
CA THR A 338 -1.09 11.73 -3.98
C THR A 338 -0.28 10.59 -3.35
N ALA A 339 0.75 10.10 -4.04
CA ALA A 339 1.65 9.07 -3.52
C ALA A 339 2.35 9.51 -2.23
N LEU A 340 2.79 10.77 -2.18
CA LEU A 340 3.44 11.37 -1.01
C LEU A 340 2.52 11.47 0.23
N LYS A 341 1.19 11.42 0.06
CA LYS A 341 0.22 11.44 1.17
C LYS A 341 0.05 10.08 1.84
N TYR A 342 0.36 8.99 1.14
CA TYR A 342 0.08 7.62 1.61
C TYR A 342 1.35 6.76 1.74
N PRO A 343 2.41 7.22 2.42
CA PRO A 343 3.64 6.44 2.55
C PRO A 343 3.45 5.16 3.39
N GLY A 344 2.44 5.12 4.26
CA GLY A 344 2.13 3.97 5.12
C GLY A 344 1.54 2.76 4.38
N ASN A 345 1.01 2.97 3.16
CA ASN A 345 0.51 1.89 2.31
C ASN A 345 1.64 1.19 1.53
N VAL A 346 2.87 1.71 1.60
CA VAL A 346 4.02 1.10 0.94
C VAL A 346 4.78 0.25 1.97
N HIS A 347 4.77 -1.05 1.74
CA HIS A 347 5.51 -2.05 2.51
C HIS A 347 5.59 -3.36 1.70
N PRO A 348 6.40 -4.37 2.08
CA PRO A 348 6.41 -5.63 1.35
C PRO A 348 5.00 -6.21 1.24
N GLY A 349 4.56 -6.50 0.02
CA GLY A 349 3.22 -6.98 -0.29
C GLY A 349 2.15 -5.90 -0.50
N SER A 350 2.46 -4.60 -0.36
CA SER A 350 1.54 -3.50 -0.69
C SER A 350 2.25 -2.28 -1.28
N TRP A 351 1.74 -1.77 -2.41
CA TRP A 351 2.35 -0.67 -3.16
C TRP A 351 1.31 0.34 -3.62
N ASN A 352 1.65 1.63 -3.49
CA ASN A 352 0.92 2.68 -4.18
C ASN A 352 1.15 2.53 -5.69
N ASP A 353 0.08 2.34 -6.44
CA ASP A 353 0.11 2.19 -7.89
C ASP A 353 -0.22 3.54 -8.54
N LEU A 354 0.79 4.11 -9.21
CA LEU A 354 0.71 5.37 -9.93
C LEU A 354 0.24 5.16 -11.38
N ASP A 355 -0.44 4.06 -11.68
CA ASP A 355 -0.88 3.64 -13.00
C ASP A 355 0.27 3.24 -13.95
N MET A 356 -0.09 2.60 -15.07
CA MET A 356 0.85 2.11 -16.10
C MET A 356 1.73 3.22 -16.64
N MET A 357 3.02 2.92 -16.85
CA MET A 357 3.99 3.88 -17.34
C MET A 357 3.98 4.05 -18.86
N PHE A 358 4.27 5.27 -19.31
CA PHE A 358 4.38 5.66 -20.72
C PHE A 358 5.84 5.75 -21.21
N ALA A 359 6.81 5.38 -20.39
CA ALA A 359 8.21 5.30 -20.78
C ALA A 359 8.37 4.46 -22.06
N GLY A 360 8.94 5.08 -23.10
CA GLY A 360 9.09 4.47 -24.43
C GLY A 360 7.85 4.44 -25.32
N TRP A 361 6.74 5.06 -24.91
CA TRP A 361 5.54 5.24 -25.71
C TRP A 361 5.82 5.98 -27.02
N GLN A 362 5.46 5.38 -28.16
CA GLN A 362 5.63 5.98 -29.50
C GLN A 362 4.31 6.30 -30.20
N ASP A 363 3.17 5.83 -29.65
CA ASP A 363 1.89 6.01 -30.32
C ASP A 363 1.36 7.45 -30.14
N ILE A 364 0.65 7.94 -31.13
CA ILE A 364 -0.03 9.23 -31.10
C ILE A 364 -1.49 8.84 -31.23
N ASN A 365 -2.17 8.66 -30.09
CA ASN A 365 -3.59 8.27 -30.07
C ASN A 365 -4.37 9.03 -31.15
N GLY A 366 -4.97 8.27 -32.06
CA GLY A 366 -5.69 8.76 -33.23
C GLY A 366 -5.91 7.62 -34.21
N VAL A 367 -7.15 7.20 -34.39
CA VAL A 367 -7.49 6.30 -35.51
C VAL A 367 -6.97 6.99 -36.77
N TRP A 368 -6.19 6.27 -37.59
CA TRP A 368 -5.80 6.62 -38.96
C TRP A 368 -4.48 7.36 -39.22
N GLY A 369 -3.58 7.59 -38.26
CA GLY A 369 -2.29 8.24 -38.60
C GLY A 369 -2.46 9.61 -39.29
N VAL A 370 -3.65 10.21 -39.16
CA VAL A 370 -3.98 11.58 -39.55
C VAL A 370 -4.36 12.30 -38.27
N THR A 371 -3.36 12.91 -37.65
CA THR A 371 -3.46 14.01 -36.68
C THR A 371 -4.77 14.02 -35.88
N ASP A 372 -4.84 13.26 -34.80
CA ASP A 372 -5.64 13.74 -33.68
C ASP A 372 -4.96 15.02 -33.20
N THR A 373 -5.64 16.14 -33.43
CA THR A 373 -5.18 17.48 -33.07
C THR A 373 -5.32 17.76 -31.57
N TYR A 374 -5.60 16.76 -30.71
CA TYR A 374 -5.55 16.98 -29.26
C TYR A 374 -4.10 17.35 -28.85
N PRO A 375 -3.84 18.59 -28.42
CA PRO A 375 -2.50 19.02 -28.01
C PRO A 375 -2.18 18.31 -26.70
N GLY A 376 -1.59 17.11 -26.79
CA GLY A 376 -1.39 16.27 -25.62
C GLY A 376 -0.95 14.84 -25.89
N ASN A 377 -1.34 14.24 -27.01
CA ASN A 377 -0.91 12.88 -27.33
C ASN A 377 0.37 12.94 -28.17
N LYS A 378 1.50 12.55 -27.59
CA LYS A 378 2.81 12.59 -28.26
C LYS A 378 3.69 11.42 -27.83
N PRO A 379 4.71 11.05 -28.64
CA PRO A 379 5.73 10.12 -28.18
C PRO A 379 6.41 10.65 -26.92
N PHE A 380 6.68 9.75 -25.98
CA PHE A 380 7.53 10.06 -24.84
C PHE A 380 8.96 10.25 -25.31
N THR A 381 9.56 11.37 -24.95
CA THR A 381 10.99 11.57 -25.14
C THR A 381 11.81 10.66 -24.23
N ASP A 382 13.08 10.47 -24.55
CA ASP A 382 14.02 9.76 -23.67
C ASP A 382 14.13 10.46 -22.29
N ASP A 383 14.11 11.80 -22.26
CA ASP A 383 14.18 12.55 -21.00
C ASP A 383 12.91 12.38 -20.16
N GLU A 384 11.72 12.42 -20.76
CA GLU A 384 10.48 12.11 -20.06
C GLU A 384 10.42 10.67 -19.57
N SER A 385 10.94 9.72 -20.37
CA SER A 385 11.03 8.31 -19.97
C SER A 385 11.94 8.13 -18.75
N ARG A 386 13.09 8.83 -18.70
CA ARG A 386 13.98 8.84 -17.53
C ARG A 386 13.30 9.49 -16.33
N THR A 387 12.57 10.58 -16.53
CA THR A 387 11.86 11.30 -15.45
C THR A 387 10.76 10.45 -14.85
N GLU A 388 9.89 9.85 -15.67
CA GLU A 388 8.83 8.97 -15.19
C GLU A 388 9.40 7.77 -14.42
N LEU A 389 10.36 7.05 -15.00
CA LEU A 389 11.00 5.91 -14.32
C LEU A 389 11.67 6.35 -13.01
N SER A 390 12.31 7.52 -12.97
CA SER A 390 12.91 8.04 -11.74
C SER A 390 11.86 8.32 -10.67
N ILE A 391 10.71 8.91 -11.03
CA ILE A 391 9.63 9.19 -10.07
C ILE A 391 9.03 7.88 -9.55
N LEU A 392 8.66 6.95 -10.43
CA LEU A 392 8.11 5.65 -10.05
C LEU A 392 9.08 4.88 -9.15
N SER A 393 10.35 4.80 -9.56
CA SER A 393 11.40 4.14 -8.78
C SER A 393 11.67 4.82 -7.45
N MET A 394 11.54 6.13 -7.35
CA MET A 394 11.67 6.82 -6.06
C MET A 394 10.46 6.58 -5.15
N MET A 395 9.27 6.34 -5.71
CA MET A 395 8.06 6.08 -4.93
C MET A 395 7.82 4.60 -4.60
N ALA A 396 8.71 3.69 -5.03
CA ALA A 396 8.51 2.24 -4.93
C ALA A 396 7.20 1.81 -5.59
N ALA A 397 6.94 2.34 -6.79
CA ALA A 397 5.72 2.11 -7.53
C ALA A 397 5.91 0.93 -8.53
N PRO A 398 4.85 0.19 -8.87
CA PRO A 398 4.93 -0.84 -9.90
C PRO A 398 5.48 -0.28 -11.23
N LEU A 399 6.42 -0.99 -11.85
CA LEU A 399 6.97 -0.64 -13.17
C LEU A 399 6.28 -1.47 -14.24
N ILE A 400 5.02 -1.13 -14.53
CA ILE A 400 4.18 -1.81 -15.53
C ILE A 400 4.13 -0.96 -16.79
N SER A 401 4.80 -1.42 -17.85
CA SER A 401 4.86 -0.72 -19.14
C SER A 401 3.54 -0.78 -19.89
N GLY A 402 3.09 0.36 -20.41
CA GLY A 402 2.01 0.45 -21.39
C GLY A 402 2.50 0.58 -22.84
N ALA A 403 3.82 0.65 -23.08
CA ALA A 403 4.39 0.79 -24.42
C ALA A 403 4.10 -0.44 -25.31
N ASP A 404 4.13 -0.26 -26.62
CA ASP A 404 4.04 -1.38 -27.55
C ASP A 404 5.39 -2.14 -27.59
N LEU A 405 5.43 -3.26 -26.88
CA LEU A 405 6.58 -4.14 -26.77
C LEU A 405 6.53 -5.25 -27.82
N ARG A 406 6.22 -4.94 -29.08
CA ARG A 406 6.30 -5.90 -30.20
C ARG A 406 7.46 -5.56 -31.13
N ALA A 407 7.90 -6.53 -31.93
CA ALA A 407 8.96 -6.29 -32.89
C ALA A 407 8.53 -5.24 -33.93
N ASN A 408 9.48 -4.50 -34.52
CA ASN A 408 9.17 -3.41 -35.44
C ASN A 408 8.27 -3.85 -36.62
N ALA A 409 8.40 -5.09 -37.10
CA ALA A 409 7.54 -5.61 -38.17
C ALA A 409 6.08 -5.77 -37.73
N ASP A 410 5.83 -6.03 -36.45
CA ASP A 410 4.48 -6.26 -35.88
C ASP A 410 3.85 -4.97 -35.32
N ALA A 411 4.67 -3.98 -35.00
CA ALA A 411 4.27 -2.66 -34.49
C ALA A 411 4.15 -1.58 -35.58
N GLN A 412 4.39 -1.96 -36.85
CA GLN A 412 4.23 -1.05 -37.98
C GLN A 412 2.77 -0.98 -38.43
N HIS A 413 2.31 0.24 -38.66
CA HIS A 413 0.97 0.53 -39.15
C HIS A 413 1.07 1.26 -40.48
N SER A 414 0.08 1.09 -41.35
CA SER A 414 -0.03 1.82 -42.59
C SER A 414 -1.47 2.19 -42.89
N ALA A 415 -1.75 3.48 -43.05
CA ALA A 415 -3.07 4.00 -43.38
C ALA A 415 -2.93 5.25 -44.25
N ASN A 416 -3.80 5.40 -45.25
CA ASN A 416 -3.85 6.60 -46.10
C ASN A 416 -2.49 7.02 -46.73
N GLY A 417 -1.61 6.05 -47.00
CA GLY A 417 -0.28 6.30 -47.56
C GLY A 417 0.81 6.69 -46.55
N TYR A 418 0.47 6.76 -45.25
CA TYR A 418 1.42 6.98 -44.17
C TYR A 418 1.77 5.68 -43.47
N THR A 419 3.06 5.50 -43.16
CA THR A 419 3.57 4.38 -42.36
C THR A 419 4.22 4.94 -41.10
N TRP A 420 3.84 4.40 -39.94
CA TRP A 420 4.42 4.74 -38.64
C TRP A 420 4.61 3.48 -37.81
N SER A 421 5.37 3.58 -36.72
CA SER A 421 5.59 2.48 -35.78
C SER A 421 5.16 2.92 -34.39
N THR A 422 4.42 2.06 -33.70
CA THR A 422 4.07 2.24 -32.28
C THR A 422 5.10 1.57 -31.36
N GLY A 423 5.99 0.76 -31.91
CA GLY A 423 6.96 -0.05 -31.18
C GLY A 423 8.00 0.77 -30.44
N ILE A 424 8.34 0.35 -29.22
CA ILE A 424 9.36 1.00 -28.39
C ILE A 424 10.71 1.14 -29.13
N THR A 425 11.37 2.30 -28.96
CA THR A 425 12.71 2.53 -29.52
C THR A 425 13.80 1.79 -28.75
N SER A 426 14.95 1.57 -29.37
CA SER A 426 16.10 0.95 -28.70
C SER A 426 16.64 1.79 -27.53
N SER A 427 16.59 3.12 -27.63
CA SER A 427 17.00 4.04 -26.56
C SER A 427 16.07 3.95 -25.35
N ALA A 428 14.76 3.99 -25.57
CA ALA A 428 13.77 3.87 -24.50
C ALA A 428 13.78 2.48 -23.85
N LEU A 429 13.98 1.43 -24.64
CA LEU A 429 14.15 0.07 -24.13
C LEU A 429 15.41 -0.05 -23.25
N ALA A 430 16.51 0.64 -23.60
CA ALA A 430 17.70 0.68 -22.75
C ALA A 430 17.46 1.47 -21.45
N ILE A 431 16.68 2.55 -21.52
CA ILE A 431 16.25 3.33 -20.35
C ILE A 431 15.43 2.47 -19.38
N MET A 432 14.43 1.71 -19.88
CA MET A 432 13.63 0.81 -19.05
C MET A 432 14.48 -0.27 -18.36
N LYS A 433 15.52 -0.78 -19.02
CA LYS A 433 16.37 -1.85 -18.48
C LYS A 433 17.52 -1.37 -17.59
N ASN A 434 17.56 -0.09 -17.20
CA ASN A 434 18.67 0.42 -16.40
C ASN A 434 18.70 -0.28 -15.01
N PRO A 435 19.73 -1.10 -14.73
CA PRO A 435 19.76 -1.92 -13.52
C PRO A 435 19.89 -1.08 -12.24
N ASP A 436 20.48 0.11 -12.32
CA ASP A 436 20.67 0.96 -11.15
C ASP A 436 19.38 1.67 -10.73
N VAL A 437 18.53 2.01 -11.72
CA VAL A 437 17.20 2.58 -11.47
C VAL A 437 16.27 1.50 -10.92
N ILE A 438 16.28 0.32 -11.53
CA ILE A 438 15.52 -0.85 -11.05
C ILE A 438 15.93 -1.23 -9.62
N ALA A 439 17.23 -1.16 -9.29
CA ALA A 439 17.69 -1.44 -7.93
C ALA A 439 17.20 -0.43 -6.89
N ILE A 440 16.96 0.83 -7.28
CA ILE A 440 16.33 1.83 -6.40
C ILE A 440 14.86 1.48 -6.19
N ASP A 441 14.13 1.14 -7.25
CA ASP A 441 12.72 0.76 -7.17
C ASP A 441 12.51 -0.47 -6.27
N GLN A 442 13.25 -1.54 -6.59
CA GLN A 442 13.19 -2.87 -5.98
C GLN A 442 13.94 -2.96 -4.63
N ASP A 443 14.31 -1.83 -4.04
CA ASP A 443 15.05 -1.80 -2.77
C ASP A 443 14.24 -2.44 -1.63
N SER A 444 14.87 -3.36 -0.90
CA SER A 444 14.22 -4.20 0.12
C SER A 444 13.79 -3.45 1.37
N LEU A 445 14.16 -2.17 1.53
CA LEU A 445 13.63 -1.36 2.63
C LEU A 445 12.13 -1.11 2.46
N ALA A 446 11.62 -1.21 1.21
CA ALA A 446 10.20 -1.06 0.89
C ALA A 446 9.61 0.23 1.47
N LYS A 447 10.34 1.34 1.32
CA LYS A 447 9.92 2.67 1.74
C LYS A 447 9.96 3.64 0.56
N PRO A 448 8.89 4.43 0.35
CA PRO A 448 8.85 5.40 -0.73
C PRO A 448 9.70 6.63 -0.37
N ALA A 449 10.01 7.44 -1.38
CA ALA A 449 10.67 8.71 -1.19
C ALA A 449 9.83 9.71 -0.37
N THR A 450 10.51 10.71 0.15
CA THR A 450 9.91 11.92 0.75
C THR A 450 10.29 13.15 -0.07
N LEU A 451 9.41 14.15 -0.06
CA LEU A 451 9.68 15.44 -0.67
C LEU A 451 10.72 16.23 0.14
N VAL A 452 11.67 16.86 -0.55
CA VAL A 452 12.65 17.75 0.06
C VAL A 452 12.18 19.20 -0.07
N GLY A 453 12.12 19.91 1.07
CA GLY A 453 11.65 21.29 1.11
C GLY A 453 10.13 21.40 1.27
N THR A 454 9.58 22.56 0.93
CA THR A 454 8.15 22.83 1.03
C THR A 454 7.40 22.33 -0.21
N MET A 455 6.15 21.90 0.00
CA MET A 455 5.23 21.58 -1.09
C MET A 455 5.12 22.74 -2.08
N PRO A 456 5.34 22.52 -3.40
CA PRO A 456 5.07 23.52 -4.41
C PRO A 456 3.60 23.98 -4.33
N ASN A 457 3.37 25.29 -4.23
CA ASN A 457 2.03 25.89 -4.20
C ASN A 457 1.56 26.28 -5.61
N TYR A 458 0.27 26.10 -5.89
CA TYR A 458 -0.35 26.54 -7.15
C TYR A 458 -0.32 28.08 -7.28
N PRO A 459 -0.08 28.66 -8.48
CA PRO A 459 0.19 28.02 -9.78
C PRO A 459 1.67 27.72 -10.05
N ALA A 460 2.59 28.15 -9.18
CA ALA A 460 4.03 27.89 -9.33
C ALA A 460 4.38 26.40 -9.33
N SER A 461 3.51 25.52 -8.79
CA SER A 461 3.70 24.08 -8.75
C SER A 461 3.78 23.39 -10.11
N GLN A 462 3.28 24.00 -11.19
CA GLN A 462 3.28 23.38 -12.52
C GLN A 462 4.68 23.30 -13.13
N THR A 463 5.56 24.25 -12.84
CA THR A 463 6.91 24.30 -13.41
C THR A 463 8.02 24.32 -12.36
N ALA A 464 7.67 24.49 -11.07
CA ALA A 464 8.66 24.45 -9.99
C ALA A 464 9.39 23.09 -9.97
N PRO A 465 10.72 23.06 -9.84
CA PRO A 465 11.44 21.81 -9.71
C PRO A 465 11.03 21.03 -8.46
N VAL A 466 11.10 19.70 -8.55
CA VAL A 466 10.79 18.77 -7.46
C VAL A 466 12.04 18.01 -7.07
N ILE A 467 12.24 17.87 -5.76
CA ILE A 467 13.37 17.12 -5.22
C ILE A 467 12.84 16.03 -4.30
N LEU A 468 13.15 14.78 -4.62
CA LEU A 468 12.77 13.60 -3.84
C LEU A 468 14.01 12.99 -3.19
N LYS A 469 13.88 12.48 -1.97
CA LYS A 469 14.91 11.67 -1.32
C LYS A 469 14.35 10.34 -0.84
N ARG A 470 15.07 9.25 -1.10
CA ARG A 470 14.72 7.89 -0.68
C ARG A 470 15.92 7.25 0.00
N THR A 471 15.73 6.79 1.22
CA THR A 471 16.73 5.96 1.91
C THR A 471 16.65 4.53 1.38
N LEU A 472 17.80 3.92 1.12
CA LEU A 472 17.91 2.56 0.63
C LEU A 472 18.31 1.61 1.78
N ALA A 473 18.04 0.31 1.63
CA ALA A 473 18.26 -0.70 2.66
C ALA A 473 19.71 -0.77 3.15
N ASN A 474 20.67 -0.47 2.27
CA ASN A 474 22.09 -0.47 2.59
C ASN A 474 22.59 0.85 3.24
N GLY A 475 21.69 1.80 3.52
CA GLY A 475 22.02 3.09 4.10
C GLY A 475 22.40 4.18 3.08
N ASP A 476 22.38 3.90 1.78
CA ASP A 476 22.58 4.95 0.78
C ASP A 476 21.35 5.86 0.67
N LEU A 477 21.54 7.03 0.07
CA LEU A 477 20.46 7.96 -0.24
C LEU A 477 20.33 8.11 -1.76
N ALA A 478 19.17 7.73 -2.31
CA ALA A 478 18.78 8.13 -3.65
C ALA A 478 18.18 9.53 -3.62
N VAL A 479 18.58 10.40 -4.55
CA VAL A 479 18.11 11.78 -4.69
C VAL A 479 17.71 12.03 -6.14
N ALA A 480 16.44 12.32 -6.37
CA ALA A 480 15.95 12.74 -7.69
C ALA A 480 15.76 14.26 -7.72
N LEU A 481 16.35 14.89 -8.73
CA LEU A 481 16.20 16.31 -9.05
C LEU A 481 15.40 16.37 -10.36
N VAL A 482 14.14 16.82 -10.27
CA VAL A 482 13.19 16.78 -11.39
C VAL A 482 12.89 18.20 -11.86
N ASN A 483 13.11 18.46 -13.15
CA ASN A 483 12.63 19.67 -13.80
C ASN A 483 11.22 19.42 -14.35
N GLN A 484 10.22 20.02 -13.70
CA GLN A 484 8.82 19.90 -14.13
C GLN A 484 8.46 20.86 -15.27
N ASP A 485 9.30 21.83 -15.59
CA ASP A 485 9.02 22.81 -16.64
C ASP A 485 9.08 22.12 -18.03
N PRO A 486 8.00 22.17 -18.84
CA PRO A 486 7.97 21.59 -20.18
C PRO A 486 8.76 22.37 -21.23
N ASN A 487 9.17 23.60 -20.93
CA ASN A 487 9.73 24.52 -21.93
C ASN A 487 11.15 25.00 -21.57
N ASN A 488 11.48 25.07 -20.29
CA ASN A 488 12.71 25.71 -19.84
C ASN A 488 13.65 24.73 -19.13
N TRP A 489 14.95 24.98 -19.28
CA TRP A 489 15.97 24.33 -18.47
C TRP A 489 15.93 24.83 -17.02
N ALA A 490 16.27 23.99 -16.06
CA ALA A 490 16.34 24.35 -14.64
C ALA A 490 17.60 23.80 -13.97
N MET A 491 18.01 24.40 -12.84
CA MET A 491 19.14 23.94 -12.03
C MET A 491 18.69 23.56 -10.60
N PRO A 492 17.82 22.55 -10.43
CA PRO A 492 17.40 22.11 -9.10
C PRO A 492 18.60 21.70 -8.24
N SER A 493 18.55 22.07 -6.96
CA SER A 493 19.59 21.71 -6.00
C SER A 493 19.02 21.61 -4.59
N ALA A 494 19.64 20.79 -3.75
CA ALA A 494 19.32 20.65 -2.34
C ALA A 494 20.60 20.67 -1.50
N THR A 495 20.57 21.42 -0.41
CA THR A 495 21.66 21.43 0.58
C THR A 495 21.72 20.10 1.33
N PHE A 496 22.89 19.76 1.86
CA PHE A 496 23.07 18.58 2.71
C PHE A 496 22.10 18.59 3.90
N ALA A 497 21.87 19.75 4.52
CA ALA A 497 20.91 19.90 5.62
C ALA A 497 19.48 19.51 5.20
N GLN A 498 19.01 19.92 4.02
CA GLN A 498 17.70 19.54 3.50
C GLN A 498 17.61 18.02 3.20
N LEU A 499 18.71 17.43 2.75
CA LEU A 499 18.81 16.00 2.50
C LEU A 499 18.96 15.17 3.78
N GLY A 500 19.32 15.78 4.91
CA GLY A 500 19.63 15.08 6.15
C GLY A 500 21.03 14.48 6.16
N LEU A 501 21.95 15.03 5.35
CA LEU A 501 23.36 14.66 5.28
C LEU A 501 24.18 15.53 6.24
N THR A 502 25.10 14.93 6.98
CA THR A 502 25.90 15.60 8.03
C THR A 502 27.40 15.60 7.79
N GLY A 503 27.89 14.78 6.86
CA GLY A 503 29.28 14.77 6.43
C GLY A 503 29.66 16.03 5.66
N SER A 504 30.96 16.33 5.62
CA SER A 504 31.50 17.46 4.83
C SER A 504 31.50 17.20 3.33
N SER A 505 31.52 15.92 2.93
CA SER A 505 31.44 15.48 1.53
C SER A 505 30.91 14.05 1.43
N TYR A 506 30.33 13.71 0.30
CA TYR A 506 29.86 12.36 -0.01
C TYR A 506 30.24 11.96 -1.43
N SER A 507 30.47 10.66 -1.62
CA SER A 507 30.57 10.10 -2.97
C SER A 507 29.17 9.94 -3.57
N TYR A 508 29.04 10.22 -4.85
CA TYR A 508 27.80 10.01 -5.59
C TYR A 508 28.05 9.24 -6.88
N ARG A 509 26.98 8.61 -7.37
CA ARG A 509 26.86 8.10 -8.74
C ARG A 509 25.56 8.61 -9.35
N ASP A 510 25.63 9.21 -10.53
CA ASP A 510 24.47 9.47 -11.37
C ASP A 510 24.07 8.16 -12.06
N VAL A 511 22.85 7.70 -11.81
CA VAL A 511 22.39 6.38 -12.29
C VAL A 511 22.00 6.39 -13.76
N TRP A 512 21.77 7.56 -14.36
CA TRP A 512 21.47 7.68 -15.79
C TRP A 512 22.73 7.81 -16.63
N THR A 513 23.70 8.61 -16.17
CA THR A 513 24.95 8.84 -16.93
C THR A 513 26.08 7.88 -16.54
N GLY A 514 25.97 7.21 -15.38
CA GLY A 514 27.03 6.40 -14.79
C GLY A 514 28.16 7.22 -14.16
N SER A 515 28.10 8.55 -14.24
CA SER A 515 29.13 9.45 -13.73
C SER A 515 29.26 9.33 -12.21
N THR A 516 30.47 9.19 -11.72
CA THR A 516 30.77 9.16 -10.29
C THR A 516 31.56 10.39 -9.87
N GLY A 517 31.39 10.84 -8.64
CA GLY A 517 32.16 11.96 -8.12
C GLY A 517 32.02 12.14 -6.62
N THR A 518 32.51 13.28 -6.15
CA THR A 518 32.33 13.73 -4.77
C THR A 518 31.57 15.05 -4.79
N VAL A 519 30.63 15.20 -3.87
CA VAL A 519 29.85 16.41 -3.69
C VAL A 519 30.04 16.94 -2.27
N SER A 520 30.01 18.26 -2.10
CA SER A 520 30.14 18.93 -0.79
C SER A 520 29.14 20.07 -0.67
N GLY A 521 28.44 20.14 0.46
CA GLY A 521 27.51 21.23 0.80
C GLY A 521 26.14 21.14 0.10
N THR A 522 26.12 21.02 -1.23
CA THR A 522 24.89 21.02 -2.03
C THR A 522 24.95 19.94 -3.11
N VAL A 523 23.86 19.19 -3.26
CA VAL A 523 23.62 18.23 -4.33
C VAL A 523 22.82 18.87 -5.45
N GLY A 524 23.21 18.66 -6.70
CA GLY A 524 22.56 19.25 -7.88
C GLY A 524 23.19 20.57 -8.30
N GLY A 525 22.37 21.48 -8.84
CA GLY A 525 22.84 22.77 -9.34
C GLY A 525 23.51 22.68 -10.71
N SER A 526 23.14 21.67 -11.50
CA SER A 526 23.51 21.53 -12.91
C SER A 526 22.27 21.74 -13.77
N TRP A 527 22.48 22.18 -15.02
CA TRP A 527 21.40 22.37 -15.98
C TRP A 527 20.74 21.03 -16.34
N ILE A 528 19.44 20.94 -16.08
CA ILE A 528 18.56 19.83 -16.46
C ILE A 528 17.59 20.34 -17.53
N PRO A 529 17.45 19.63 -18.68
CA PRO A 529 16.54 20.04 -19.74
C PRO A 529 15.08 20.07 -19.28
N ALA A 530 14.22 20.69 -20.07
CA ALA A 530 12.77 20.65 -19.86
C ALA A 530 12.29 19.20 -19.72
N HIS A 531 11.42 18.93 -18.75
CA HIS A 531 10.96 17.58 -18.38
C HIS A 531 12.07 16.56 -18.03
N GLY A 532 13.31 17.00 -17.85
CA GLY A 532 14.44 16.14 -17.53
C GLY A 532 14.59 15.86 -16.03
N THR A 533 15.46 14.92 -15.72
CA THR A 533 15.82 14.58 -14.34
C THR A 533 17.30 14.24 -14.20
N THR A 534 17.81 14.40 -12.98
CA THR A 534 19.04 13.76 -12.51
C THR A 534 18.67 12.87 -11.33
N LEU A 535 19.12 11.60 -11.35
CA LEU A 535 18.93 10.66 -10.25
C LEU A 535 20.29 10.21 -9.72
N LEU A 536 20.58 10.57 -8.48
CA LEU A 536 21.87 10.33 -7.85
C LEU A 536 21.71 9.30 -6.72
N ARG A 537 22.65 8.36 -6.65
CA ARG A 537 22.87 7.50 -5.48
C ARG A 537 24.06 8.04 -4.71
N ILE A 538 23.83 8.46 -3.46
CA ILE A 538 24.84 9.00 -2.56
C ILE A 538 25.25 7.88 -1.59
N THR A 539 26.52 7.47 -1.67
CA THR A 539 27.04 6.34 -0.91
C THR A 539 27.38 6.71 0.52
N GLY A 540 27.05 5.83 1.47
CA GLY A 540 27.43 6.02 2.88
C GLY A 540 26.67 7.18 3.55
N ALA A 541 25.48 7.50 3.04
CA ALA A 541 24.61 8.55 3.56
C ALA A 541 23.89 8.20 4.88
N GLY A 542 23.92 6.93 5.33
CA GLY A 542 23.31 6.48 6.57
C GLY A 542 24.20 6.80 7.78
N ALA A 543 23.76 7.43 8.87
CA ALA A 543 22.40 7.66 9.32
C ALA A 543 22.30 9.01 10.04
N THR A 544 21.64 9.99 9.41
CA THR A 544 20.94 11.04 10.13
C THR A 544 19.52 11.15 9.58
N SER A 545 18.60 10.53 10.30
CA SER A 545 17.18 10.85 10.24
C SER A 545 16.98 12.37 10.31
N GLY A 546 16.28 12.94 9.34
CA GLY A 546 15.80 14.32 9.43
C GLY A 546 15.08 14.77 8.16
N GLY A 547 13.78 15.07 8.28
CA GLY A 547 13.06 15.72 7.19
C GLY A 547 11.53 15.73 7.20
N GLY A 548 10.84 15.18 8.21
CA GLY A 548 9.44 15.51 8.53
C GLY A 548 9.41 16.22 9.88
N ILE A 549 8.74 17.37 9.98
CA ILE A 549 8.86 18.32 11.09
C ILE A 549 8.27 17.74 12.39
N GLY A 550 9.14 17.63 13.41
CA GLY A 550 8.84 17.54 14.86
C GLY A 550 8.59 16.13 15.43
N GLY A 551 9.41 15.54 16.31
CA GLY A 551 10.61 16.03 17.00
C GLY A 551 11.28 14.92 17.84
N ASN A 552 12.43 15.30 18.39
CA ASN A 552 13.30 14.61 19.36
C ASN A 552 14.29 13.53 18.88
N THR A 553 15.56 13.91 19.05
CA THR A 553 16.81 13.14 19.01
C THR A 553 16.78 11.88 19.88
N GLY A 554 17.18 10.73 19.33
CA GLY A 554 17.47 9.51 20.08
C GLY A 554 18.37 8.54 19.29
N PRO A 555 19.24 7.76 19.97
CA PRO A 555 20.14 6.78 19.35
C PRO A 555 19.34 5.64 18.68
N ALA A 556 20.01 4.89 17.81
CA ALA A 556 19.44 3.75 17.08
C ALA A 556 18.51 2.91 17.97
N GLN A 557 17.29 2.66 17.49
CA GLN A 557 16.30 1.85 18.20
C GLN A 557 16.92 0.48 18.53
N PRO A 558 16.88 0.04 19.80
CA PRO A 558 17.39 -1.25 20.21
C PRO A 558 16.80 -2.39 19.36
N SER A 559 17.64 -3.34 18.97
CA SER A 559 17.30 -4.47 18.08
C SER A 559 16.07 -5.31 18.50
N ILE A 560 15.69 -5.28 19.78
CA ILE A 560 14.52 -6.02 20.29
C ILE A 560 13.25 -5.18 20.38
N VAL A 561 13.34 -3.85 20.22
CA VAL A 561 12.19 -2.96 20.36
C VAL A 561 11.40 -2.93 19.05
N GLY A 562 10.16 -3.42 19.10
CA GLY A 562 9.25 -3.45 17.96
C GLY A 562 9.51 -4.58 16.95
N ASP A 563 10.30 -5.59 17.32
CA ASP A 563 10.61 -6.73 16.43
C ASP A 563 9.53 -7.82 16.39
N GLY A 564 8.50 -7.66 17.23
CA GLY A 564 7.34 -8.57 17.30
C GLY A 564 7.64 -9.91 17.99
N LYS A 565 8.78 -10.05 18.67
CA LYS A 565 9.20 -11.31 19.32
C LYS A 565 9.28 -11.16 20.83
N TYR A 566 9.11 -12.28 21.53
CA TYR A 566 9.34 -12.37 22.97
C TYR A 566 10.79 -12.76 23.25
N HIS A 567 11.41 -12.06 24.18
CA HIS A 567 12.81 -12.23 24.55
C HIS A 567 12.95 -12.52 26.04
N ALA A 568 13.91 -13.37 26.40
CA ALA A 568 14.40 -13.44 27.78
C ALA A 568 15.61 -12.52 27.93
N ILE A 569 15.64 -11.74 29.02
CA ILE A 569 16.74 -10.82 29.32
C ILE A 569 17.40 -11.17 30.66
N SER A 570 18.71 -10.99 30.74
CA SER A 570 19.51 -11.22 31.95
C SER A 570 20.32 -9.98 32.33
N ALA A 571 20.30 -9.63 33.61
CA ALA A 571 21.12 -8.55 34.15
C ALA A 571 22.58 -9.00 34.30
N GLY A 572 23.51 -8.07 34.10
CA GLY A 572 24.94 -8.29 34.25
C GLY A 572 25.31 -8.72 35.67
N GLY A 573 26.28 -9.63 35.79
CA GLY A 573 26.74 -10.15 37.08
C GLY A 573 25.83 -11.20 37.73
N THR A 574 24.72 -11.59 37.09
CA THR A 574 23.79 -12.63 37.61
C THR A 574 24.12 -14.06 37.16
N GLY A 575 25.10 -14.22 36.26
CA GLY A 575 25.44 -15.52 35.68
C GLY A 575 24.39 -16.06 34.70
N GLY A 576 23.61 -15.18 34.05
CA GLY A 576 22.63 -15.57 33.03
C GLY A 576 21.23 -15.86 33.58
N GLN A 577 20.91 -15.37 34.78
CA GLN A 577 19.56 -15.48 35.33
C GLN A 577 18.61 -14.54 34.56
N ALA A 578 17.45 -15.05 34.17
CA ALA A 578 16.44 -14.35 33.39
C ALA A 578 15.50 -13.55 34.30
N LEU A 579 15.09 -12.36 33.86
CA LEU A 579 13.97 -11.64 34.45
C LEU A 579 12.67 -12.44 34.31
N GLU A 580 11.98 -12.63 35.42
CA GLU A 580 10.78 -13.45 35.54
C GLU A 580 9.67 -12.72 36.31
N ILE A 581 8.41 -13.08 36.04
CA ILE A 581 7.30 -12.76 36.94
C ILE A 581 7.44 -13.60 38.22
N GLN A 582 7.55 -12.96 39.38
CA GLN A 582 7.71 -13.67 40.64
C GLN A 582 6.49 -14.57 40.92
N GLY A 583 6.72 -15.88 40.98
CA GLY A 583 5.66 -16.90 41.14
C GLY A 583 5.03 -17.38 39.83
N GLY A 584 5.54 -16.95 38.67
CA GLY A 584 5.13 -17.40 37.34
C GLY A 584 3.80 -16.84 36.85
N CYS A 585 3.33 -17.32 35.69
CA CYS A 585 2.14 -16.79 35.01
C CYS A 585 0.80 -16.95 35.78
N TYR A 586 0.78 -17.68 36.89
CA TYR A 586 -0.41 -17.85 37.73
C TYR A 586 -0.41 -16.96 38.97
N ALA A 587 0.65 -16.17 39.19
CA ALA A 587 0.68 -15.17 40.24
C ALA A 587 -0.36 -14.08 39.97
N ASN A 588 -0.92 -13.46 41.01
CA ASN A 588 -1.88 -12.36 40.85
C ASN A 588 -1.23 -11.10 40.27
N VAL A 589 -1.98 -10.33 39.49
CA VAL A 589 -1.59 -8.97 39.08
C VAL A 589 -1.31 -8.10 40.31
N GLY A 590 -0.28 -7.27 40.23
CA GLY A 590 0.24 -6.46 41.34
C GLY A 590 1.45 -7.07 42.06
N GLY A 591 1.83 -8.30 41.70
CA GLY A 591 3.07 -8.94 42.14
C GLY A 591 4.33 -8.30 41.57
N ASN A 592 5.49 -8.79 42.02
CA ASN A 592 6.80 -8.28 41.63
C ASN A 592 7.41 -9.09 40.49
N SER A 593 8.51 -8.59 39.93
CA SER A 593 9.45 -9.38 39.14
C SER A 593 10.61 -9.87 40.00
N ASP A 594 11.24 -10.97 39.60
CA ASP A 594 12.48 -11.50 40.17
C ASP A 594 13.41 -12.02 39.05
N ILE A 595 14.59 -12.53 39.41
CA ILE A 595 15.47 -13.23 38.47
C ILE A 595 15.64 -14.69 38.88
N ASN A 596 15.61 -15.60 37.92
CA ASN A 596 15.81 -17.04 38.15
C ASN A 596 16.60 -17.66 37.00
N ALA A 597 16.98 -18.94 37.15
CA ALA A 597 17.64 -19.66 36.07
C ALA A 597 16.79 -19.63 34.79
N TYR A 598 17.42 -19.28 33.67
CA TYR A 598 16.74 -19.24 32.38
C TYR A 598 16.21 -20.62 31.98
N GLN A 599 14.95 -20.67 31.57
CA GLN A 599 14.27 -21.86 31.09
C GLN A 599 13.67 -21.57 29.72
N SER A 600 14.21 -22.22 28.68
CA SER A 600 13.69 -22.10 27.32
C SER A 600 12.20 -22.46 27.27
N GLY A 601 11.37 -21.53 26.79
CA GLY A 601 9.93 -21.71 26.68
C GLY A 601 9.13 -21.39 27.95
N ASN A 602 9.77 -20.94 29.04
CA ASN A 602 9.02 -20.42 30.20
C ASN A 602 8.43 -19.04 29.87
N ALA A 603 7.11 -18.98 29.71
CA ALA A 603 6.38 -17.77 29.37
C ALA A 603 6.53 -16.65 30.42
N ALA A 604 6.80 -16.98 31.68
CA ALA A 604 7.03 -15.99 32.74
C ALA A 604 8.37 -15.26 32.60
N GLN A 605 9.29 -15.79 31.79
CA GLN A 605 10.61 -15.21 31.51
C GLN A 605 10.70 -14.52 30.14
N GLN A 606 9.57 -14.43 29.42
CA GLN A 606 9.50 -13.97 28.05
C GLN A 606 8.78 -12.63 27.95
N TRP A 607 9.46 -11.64 27.39
CA TRP A 607 9.04 -10.23 27.38
C TRP A 607 9.04 -9.67 25.96
N LEU A 608 7.94 -9.06 25.57
CA LEU A 608 7.79 -8.33 24.30
C LEU A 608 8.04 -6.85 24.55
N PHE A 609 8.93 -6.25 23.76
CA PHE A 609 9.27 -4.83 23.81
C PHE A 609 8.49 -4.09 22.73
N GLY A 610 7.24 -3.73 23.03
CA GLY A 610 6.34 -3.07 22.08
C GLY A 610 6.62 -1.58 21.98
N SER A 611 6.85 -1.08 20.75
CA SER A 611 7.03 0.34 20.48
C SER A 611 5.70 1.09 20.57
N ASN A 612 5.67 2.18 21.34
CA ASN A 612 4.56 3.12 21.38
C ASN A 612 4.78 4.25 20.37
N SER A 613 3.70 4.87 19.90
CA SER A 613 3.75 6.00 18.94
C SER A 613 4.46 7.25 19.47
N ASP A 614 4.61 7.38 20.79
CA ASP A 614 5.35 8.46 21.45
C ASP A 614 6.85 8.16 21.62
N GLY A 615 7.35 7.07 21.03
CA GLY A 615 8.74 6.64 21.11
C GLY A 615 9.14 5.97 22.42
N THR A 616 8.18 5.69 23.31
CA THR A 616 8.40 4.86 24.51
C THR A 616 8.16 3.38 24.22
N VAL A 617 8.52 2.50 25.16
CA VAL A 617 8.38 1.06 25.05
C VAL A 617 7.48 0.54 26.16
N THR A 618 6.53 -0.31 25.78
CA THR A 618 5.75 -1.13 26.72
C THR A 618 6.38 -2.52 26.77
N ILE A 619 6.73 -2.99 27.97
CA ILE A 619 7.35 -4.31 28.17
C ILE A 619 6.27 -5.26 28.69
N SER A 620 5.78 -6.13 27.82
CA SER A 620 4.65 -7.03 28.10
C SER A 620 5.12 -8.46 28.30
N SER A 621 4.58 -9.14 29.31
CA SER A 621 4.86 -10.57 29.52
C SER A 621 4.19 -11.47 28.48
N ASN A 622 4.75 -12.65 28.24
CA ASN A 622 4.13 -13.70 27.44
C ASN A 622 3.09 -14.53 28.23
N CYS A 623 2.76 -14.13 29.45
CA CYS A 623 1.79 -14.85 30.28
C CYS A 623 0.37 -14.59 29.80
N TYR A 624 -0.36 -15.68 29.53
CA TYR A 624 -1.77 -15.66 29.17
C TYR A 624 -2.54 -16.72 29.97
N THR A 625 -3.01 -16.32 31.15
CA THR A 625 -3.79 -17.13 32.10
C THR A 625 -4.97 -16.29 32.64
N SER A 626 -5.84 -16.90 33.45
CA SER A 626 -6.89 -16.18 34.16
C SER A 626 -6.37 -15.19 35.20
N ALA A 627 -5.13 -15.36 35.66
CA ALA A 627 -4.48 -14.48 36.64
C ALA A 627 -3.67 -13.36 35.97
N GLN A 628 -3.10 -13.60 34.79
CA GLN A 628 -2.22 -12.68 34.07
C GLN A 628 -2.56 -12.71 32.58
N SER A 629 -2.98 -11.58 32.00
CA SER A 629 -3.27 -11.47 30.56
C SER A 629 -2.37 -10.40 29.94
N HIS A 630 -1.16 -10.80 29.53
CA HIS A 630 -0.14 -9.92 28.97
C HIS A 630 0.10 -8.67 29.83
N THR A 631 0.26 -8.87 31.14
CA THR A 631 0.58 -7.79 32.05
C THR A 631 1.93 -7.16 31.73
N VAL A 632 2.05 -5.89 32.09
CA VAL A 632 3.18 -5.04 31.72
C VAL A 632 4.05 -4.76 32.93
N LEU A 633 5.36 -4.68 32.70
CA LEU A 633 6.32 -4.27 33.71
C LEU A 633 6.14 -2.78 34.02
N ALA A 634 6.01 -2.45 35.30
CA ALA A 634 5.75 -1.10 35.77
C ALA A 634 6.70 -0.72 36.92
N ALA A 635 7.10 0.55 37.00
CA ALA A 635 7.86 1.06 38.14
C ALA A 635 6.95 1.61 39.24
N GLY A 636 7.46 1.66 40.47
CA GLY A 636 6.83 2.39 41.57
C GLY A 636 7.05 3.92 41.51
N GLY A 637 6.52 4.64 42.49
CA GLY A 637 6.71 6.09 42.62
C GLY A 637 8.12 6.56 42.99
N GLY A 638 9.05 5.64 43.27
CA GLY A 638 10.42 5.91 43.66
C GLY A 638 11.28 4.65 43.60
N VAL A 639 12.45 4.68 44.26
CA VAL A 639 13.35 3.52 44.36
C VAL A 639 12.62 2.37 45.04
N GLY A 640 12.65 1.19 44.42
CA GLY A 640 11.90 0.03 44.91
C GLY A 640 11.50 -0.92 43.78
N THR A 641 10.61 -1.84 44.11
CA THR A 641 10.25 -2.97 43.25
C THR A 641 9.63 -2.57 41.91
N ALA A 642 9.92 -3.35 40.87
CA ALA A 642 9.20 -3.32 39.61
C ALA A 642 8.03 -4.32 39.68
N TYR A 643 6.83 -3.82 39.38
CA TYR A 643 5.55 -4.50 39.53
C TYR A 643 5.00 -5.00 38.19
N LEU A 644 4.08 -5.95 38.24
CA LEU A 644 3.34 -6.44 37.07
C LEU A 644 1.89 -5.99 37.16
N LEU A 645 1.48 -5.14 36.22
CA LEU A 645 0.17 -4.51 36.24
C LEU A 645 -0.59 -4.79 34.94
N ASN A 646 -1.92 -4.67 35.00
CA ASN A 646 -2.71 -4.63 33.77
C ASN A 646 -2.33 -3.41 32.93
N PRO A 647 -2.26 -3.56 31.59
CA PRO A 647 -1.92 -2.45 30.71
C PRO A 647 -2.95 -1.32 30.85
N SER A 648 -2.45 -0.12 31.02
CA SER A 648 -3.25 1.10 31.12
C SER A 648 -2.67 2.15 30.17
N ALA A 649 -3.46 2.50 29.14
CA ALA A 649 -3.06 3.49 28.16
C ALA A 649 -2.77 4.82 28.87
N ASN A 650 -1.61 5.42 28.57
CA ASN A 650 -1.10 6.67 29.15
C ASN A 650 -0.58 6.59 30.59
N ASN A 651 -0.43 5.41 31.20
CA ASN A 651 0.25 5.28 32.49
C ASN A 651 1.78 5.44 32.31
N PRO A 652 2.42 6.55 32.77
CA PRO A 652 3.85 6.79 32.55
C PRO A 652 4.75 5.82 33.32
N TRP A 653 4.25 5.21 34.41
CA TRP A 653 4.98 4.19 35.18
C TRP A 653 5.06 2.85 34.43
N GLN A 654 4.24 2.63 33.40
CA GLN A 654 4.27 1.46 32.52
C GLN A 654 5.06 1.70 31.22
N LYS A 655 5.62 2.90 31.03
CA LYS A 655 6.38 3.30 29.84
C LYS A 655 7.87 3.31 30.13
N TRP A 656 8.66 2.81 29.20
CA TRP A 656 10.11 2.68 29.31
C TRP A 656 10.82 3.33 28.14
N LYS A 657 12.07 3.76 28.35
CA LYS A 657 13.03 4.08 27.30
C LYS A 657 14.08 2.99 27.31
N VAL A 658 14.31 2.38 26.16
CA VAL A 658 15.32 1.33 26.01
C VAL A 658 16.44 1.89 25.15
N ALA A 659 17.66 1.81 25.66
CA ALA A 659 18.87 2.14 24.92
C ALA A 659 19.72 0.88 24.78
N GLN A 660 20.39 0.72 23.64
CA GLN A 660 21.29 -0.41 23.40
C GLN A 660 22.71 0.09 23.10
N THR A 661 23.71 -0.50 23.76
CA THR A 661 25.12 -0.25 23.46
C THR A 661 25.54 -0.98 22.19
N SER A 662 26.69 -0.62 21.63
CA SER A 662 27.29 -1.33 20.49
C SER A 662 27.62 -2.80 20.79
N THR A 663 27.74 -3.17 22.06
CA THR A 663 27.95 -4.56 22.51
C THR A 663 26.65 -5.32 22.71
N GLY A 664 25.50 -4.72 22.39
CA GLY A 664 24.17 -5.33 22.50
C GLY A 664 23.52 -5.23 23.88
N ALA A 665 24.19 -4.62 24.86
CA ALA A 665 23.66 -4.47 26.22
C ALA A 665 22.60 -3.36 26.29
N LEU A 666 21.55 -3.60 27.06
CA LEU A 666 20.37 -2.77 27.17
C LEU A 666 20.38 -2.00 28.49
N THR A 667 19.99 -0.74 28.43
CA THR A 667 19.62 0.07 29.59
C THR A 667 18.14 0.44 29.47
N ILE A 668 17.35 0.09 30.48
CA ILE A 668 15.90 0.22 30.47
C ILE A 668 15.50 1.24 31.55
N THR A 669 15.07 2.43 31.15
CA THR A 669 14.78 3.55 32.06
C THR A 669 13.29 3.88 32.05
N ASN A 670 12.66 3.91 33.22
CA ASN A 670 11.24 4.20 33.34
C ASN A 670 10.94 5.68 33.06
N VAL A 671 9.85 5.95 32.35
CA VAL A 671 9.44 7.31 31.98
C VAL A 671 8.82 8.05 33.15
N GLY A 672 8.05 7.37 34.01
CA GLY A 672 7.31 7.99 35.11
C GLY A 672 8.18 8.50 36.25
N ASN A 673 9.27 7.78 36.58
CA ASN A 673 10.15 8.15 37.70
C ASN A 673 11.62 8.40 37.28
N GLY A 674 12.01 8.12 36.03
CA GLY A 674 13.37 8.32 35.53
C GLY A 674 14.41 7.33 36.05
N LEU A 675 14.00 6.30 36.80
CA LEU A 675 14.88 5.27 37.36
C LEU A 675 15.12 4.13 36.36
N THR A 676 16.27 3.46 36.51
CA THR A 676 16.71 2.37 35.63
C THR A 676 16.34 1.01 36.23
N LEU A 677 15.88 0.09 35.40
CA LEU A 677 15.60 -1.30 35.78
C LEU A 677 16.88 -1.98 36.25
N ASP A 678 16.81 -2.60 37.41
CA ASP A 678 17.91 -3.16 38.18
C ASP A 678 17.47 -4.42 38.92
N VAL A 679 18.39 -5.11 39.57
CA VAL A 679 18.13 -6.29 40.42
C VAL A 679 18.71 -6.06 41.81
N SER A 680 18.00 -6.50 42.86
CA SER A 680 18.43 -6.28 44.24
C SER A 680 19.68 -7.08 44.65
N GLY A 681 20.06 -8.08 43.85
CA GLY A 681 21.23 -8.91 44.05
C GLY A 681 21.48 -9.85 42.85
N PRO A 682 22.63 -10.56 42.83
CA PRO A 682 23.02 -11.42 41.70
C PRO A 682 22.47 -12.87 41.78
N GLY A 683 21.82 -13.25 42.87
CA GLY A 683 21.34 -14.61 43.11
C GLY A 683 19.88 -14.83 42.68
N ALA A 684 19.51 -16.08 42.40
CA ALA A 684 18.14 -16.43 42.04
C ALA A 684 17.15 -16.02 43.15
N GLY A 685 15.97 -15.56 42.76
CA GLY A 685 14.96 -14.96 43.64
C GLY A 685 15.24 -13.50 44.01
N SER A 686 16.31 -12.89 43.50
CA SER A 686 16.53 -11.44 43.69
C SER A 686 15.45 -10.65 42.95
N THR A 687 14.88 -9.66 43.62
CA THR A 687 13.75 -8.88 43.13
C THR A 687 14.19 -7.92 42.03
N GLY A 688 13.42 -7.87 40.93
CA GLY A 688 13.52 -6.83 39.91
C GLY A 688 13.02 -5.49 40.48
N MET A 689 13.84 -4.46 40.35
CA MET A 689 13.59 -3.16 40.99
C MET A 689 13.99 -2.01 40.06
N THR A 690 13.69 -0.78 40.46
CA THR A 690 14.19 0.42 39.78
C THR A 690 15.06 1.24 40.72
N ASN A 691 16.28 1.58 40.27
CA ASN A 691 17.29 2.34 41.02
C ASN A 691 17.80 3.54 40.20
N PRO A 692 18.47 4.52 40.82
CA PRO A 692 19.18 5.56 40.08
C PRO A 692 20.25 4.95 39.15
N ALA A 693 20.45 5.55 37.98
CA ALA A 693 21.42 5.07 37.00
C ALA A 693 22.86 5.10 37.56
N GLY A 694 23.55 3.95 37.49
CA GLY A 694 24.93 3.77 37.92
C GLY A 694 25.78 3.19 36.80
N SER A 695 26.79 3.93 36.33
CA SER A 695 27.65 3.54 35.20
C SER A 695 28.52 2.30 35.45
N SER A 696 28.60 1.83 36.69
CA SER A 696 29.32 0.61 37.11
C SER A 696 28.41 -0.45 37.72
N ALA A 697 27.09 -0.23 37.73
CA ALA A 697 26.13 -1.16 38.30
C ALA A 697 25.82 -2.28 37.29
N ALA A 698 26.46 -3.44 37.47
CA ALA A 698 26.27 -4.59 36.58
C ALA A 698 24.79 -5.01 36.46
N GLY A 699 24.02 -4.88 37.56
CA GLY A 699 22.59 -5.20 37.61
C GLY A 699 21.68 -4.33 36.71
N GLN A 700 22.20 -3.21 36.19
CA GLN A 700 21.46 -2.28 35.32
C GLN A 700 21.77 -2.48 33.82
N SER A 701 22.66 -3.41 33.50
CA SER A 701 23.05 -3.76 32.14
C SER A 701 22.41 -5.08 31.75
N TRP A 702 21.43 -5.04 30.84
CA TRP A 702 20.62 -6.20 30.47
C TRP A 702 21.04 -6.78 29.13
N THR A 703 21.04 -8.09 28.97
CA THR A 703 21.40 -8.77 27.72
C THR A 703 20.32 -9.76 27.32
N VAL A 704 20.08 -9.92 26.03
CA VAL A 704 19.15 -10.93 25.50
C VAL A 704 19.83 -12.29 25.58
N ILE A 705 19.13 -13.28 26.13
CA ILE A 705 19.68 -14.62 26.40
C ILE A 705 18.85 -15.76 25.76
N SER A 706 17.82 -15.42 24.98
CA SER A 706 16.94 -16.36 24.25
C SER A 706 17.17 -16.34 22.75
#